data_AF-A0A7W5DQ74-F1
#
_entry.id   AF-A0A7W5DQ74-F1
#
_cell.length_a   1.000
_cell.length_b   1.000
_cell.length_c   1.000
_cell.angle_alpha   90.00
_cell.angle_beta   90.00
_cell.angle_gamma   90.00
#
_symmetry.space_group_name_H-M   'P 1'
#
loop_
_entity.id
_entity.type
_entity.pdbx_description
1 polymer ?
#
loop_
_entity_poly.entity_id
_entity_poly.type
_entity_poly.pdbx_seq_one_letter_code
_entity_poly.pdbx_strand_id
1 'polypeptide(L)'
;MNKKMYQYFFRTSVGIIMLLGIACCNTTFAQSDSTNLSNISSLKQRFQHPPTSAKPWVYWYWMKGAVTKAGIKTDLEAMKKEGLAGAYLVPIEAAPNPPLVNPPANTFTPQWWKMLRYAFEEAKHLGLFFTMHCGDGYATAGGPWITPQLSMQKVTWSELHVVGNRDFNDTLPHPPSLRNYYRDIAILAFPSPEGSGITTQSVTPIVTTSTGEDASFLAQKNNKKVFKSIHPCWIQYEFAQPFTCRSVITGGATNNYQSHRLLIKTSNDGIHFHTLCRLTPARNGWDDSGFNYTHLVPTVTARYFRFYYNKAGSEPGSEDNEMAKWNPNLKIKILELSSAAVIDEYEGKNGEVWRFSPATPSSELDSSVCVPFNKIINITNKYHDGKLSWHIPAGKWIIFRVGYTTTGTENMTGGTEMGLECDKFNPVAAKLEFNNWYGTIRKKLGNQLTADVLKRIHVDSWECGSQNWSPVFKKEFIKRRGYDPTLYLPAMAGIPIQDAQFSEKFLYDIRKTISELYVDNFYGVLDSLAKKNGYEFSGESAAPVMCGDDMLHYKKLDIPMGEFWLNSPTHDKPTDILDAISAGHVYGKPVIQAEAFTTLRMDWNEYPGMLKYIQDRNYSLGINRFVFHVFTLNPWPNRMPGMTLGPTGLFFQPAQTWWKPAKAWVTYTQRCQALLQYGTPVVDIAVFTGEGLPRRAILPERLINTLPGLIGKAAIKREEARLANVGVPMWNKPDGVMNSANTSNPADWIDPLRGYKYDSLNPDAFFHLISVKNGDMDMPGGVSYKLLVLPRANPMMPDTTLSEQVQKRLAELQHEGVKIIRFYNQRTLNPLGIRRDIIFRDSTNKIVDGFAWTHRRTATTDIYFISNQQDSLRHVIVSLRVAGRVPELWEPVTGKTRIASQWKIENGRTELPIQLDAYGSIFIILHTPTHATYANNGLNWNRITNAINIHGPWKVKFNPKYGGPKKAILFPKLQDWRNQADPALKYYSGTAIYTINLKWNKNKTSLSHQWLDLGKVDDIAKVTVNGVHCGVAWTAPYRVDITKALKNGNNKIEIAVTNTWINRLIGDSLLPAKQRVTYLVNPVYRLNDKTTKEAGLIGPVKLLSEE
;
A
#
# COMPACT_ATOMS: atom_id res chain seq x y z
N MET A 1 54.80 -0.98 5.22
CA MET A 1 55.89 -1.10 6.23
C MET A 1 55.30 -0.89 7.61
N ASN A 2 55.62 -1.62 8.67
CA ASN A 2 56.20 -2.95 8.83
C ASN A 2 55.93 -3.36 10.30
N LYS A 3 55.53 -4.62 10.49
CA LYS A 3 55.77 -5.50 11.64
C LYS A 3 56.08 -4.87 13.01
N LYS A 4 55.06 -4.83 13.89
CA LYS A 4 55.20 -5.03 15.35
C LYS A 4 53.86 -5.32 16.05
N MET A 5 53.03 -6.19 15.48
CA MET A 5 51.72 -6.57 16.05
C MET A 5 51.44 -8.08 15.93
N TYR A 6 52.47 -8.95 16.07
CA TYR A 6 52.37 -10.36 15.64
C TYR A 6 53.03 -11.45 16.51
N GLN A 7 53.40 -11.24 17.77
CA GLN A 7 54.16 -12.30 18.49
C GLN A 7 53.78 -12.59 19.95
N TYR A 8 52.51 -12.45 20.35
CA TYR A 8 52.06 -13.11 21.59
C TYR A 8 50.72 -13.84 21.51
N PHE A 9 50.31 -14.19 20.28
CA PHE A 9 49.48 -15.36 20.04
C PHE A 9 50.38 -16.61 20.01
N PHE A 10 50.55 -17.26 21.15
CA PHE A 10 50.84 -18.70 21.23
C PHE A 10 50.24 -19.18 22.56
N ARG A 11 48.98 -19.59 22.52
CA ARG A 11 48.60 -21.01 22.44
C ARG A 11 48.89 -21.76 23.74
N THR A 12 47.80 -21.98 24.49
CA THR A 12 47.25 -23.30 24.89
C THR A 12 47.88 -23.82 26.19
N SER A 13 47.10 -24.26 27.19
CA SER A 13 46.35 -25.51 27.12
C SER A 13 45.55 -25.76 28.41
N VAL A 14 44.31 -26.28 28.26
CA VAL A 14 43.69 -27.37 29.06
C VAL A 14 43.41 -27.03 30.55
N GLY A 15 42.18 -27.01 31.10
CA GLY A 15 41.09 -27.96 30.97
C GLY A 15 40.89 -28.71 32.30
N ILE A 16 39.68 -28.62 32.88
CA ILE A 16 39.07 -29.52 33.90
C ILE A 16 39.62 -29.36 35.36
N ILE A 17 38.89 -29.18 36.48
CA ILE A 17 37.84 -30.02 37.15
C ILE A 17 37.22 -29.28 38.38
N MET A 18 35.87 -29.29 38.45
CA MET A 18 34.92 -29.47 39.59
C MET A 18 34.83 -28.58 40.86
N LEU A 19 33.62 -27.99 41.01
CA LEU A 19 32.61 -28.08 42.09
C LEU A 19 32.79 -27.48 43.52
N LEU A 20 31.67 -26.85 43.94
CA LEU A 20 31.18 -26.46 45.29
C LEU A 20 31.71 -25.13 45.85
N GLY A 21 30.90 -24.15 46.31
CA GLY A 21 29.45 -24.01 46.41
C GLY A 21 29.07 -22.77 47.26
N ILE A 22 27.91 -22.19 46.95
CA ILE A 22 26.94 -21.50 47.85
C ILE A 22 27.12 -19.99 48.20
N ALA A 23 26.14 -19.23 47.68
CA ALA A 23 25.38 -18.07 48.21
C ALA A 23 26.05 -16.71 48.52
N CYS A 24 25.62 -15.66 47.81
CA CYS A 24 24.60 -14.71 48.31
C CYS A 24 24.20 -13.66 47.24
N CYS A 25 22.91 -13.32 47.25
CA CYS A 25 22.13 -12.56 46.26
C CYS A 25 22.52 -11.08 46.10
N ASN A 26 22.43 -10.59 44.85
CA ASN A 26 21.96 -9.23 44.53
C ASN A 26 21.23 -9.26 43.17
N THR A 27 19.96 -8.85 43.18
CA THR A 27 19.00 -8.96 42.07
C THR A 27 19.08 -7.75 41.13
N THR A 28 19.60 -7.96 39.93
CA THR A 28 19.36 -7.13 38.74
C THR A 28 18.35 -7.84 37.84
N PHE A 29 17.16 -7.27 37.66
CA PHE A 29 16.18 -7.76 36.68
C PHE A 29 16.52 -7.24 35.28
N ALA A 30 17.33 -8.01 34.54
CA ALA A 30 17.41 -7.97 33.08
C ALA A 30 17.94 -9.32 32.57
N GLN A 31 17.20 -9.92 31.62
CA GLN A 31 17.47 -11.15 30.88
C GLN A 31 17.41 -12.50 31.63
N SER A 32 16.30 -13.23 31.42
CA SER A 32 16.36 -14.58 30.84
C SER A 32 14.94 -15.10 30.55
N ASP A 33 14.46 -14.94 29.32
CA ASP A 33 13.34 -15.74 28.78
C ASP A 33 13.80 -16.44 27.49
N SER A 34 15.00 -17.00 27.55
CA SER A 34 15.61 -17.79 26.47
C SER A 34 16.00 -19.18 26.97
N THR A 35 15.05 -19.87 27.60
CA THR A 35 15.01 -21.34 27.68
C THR A 35 13.62 -21.74 28.18
N ASN A 36 12.69 -21.97 27.26
CA ASN A 36 11.65 -22.96 27.50
C ASN A 36 11.32 -23.65 26.19
N LEU A 37 11.50 -24.96 26.19
CA LEU A 37 11.14 -25.86 25.12
C LEU A 37 9.75 -25.54 24.57
N SER A 38 9.68 -25.56 23.24
CA SER A 38 8.49 -25.55 22.38
C SER A 38 7.37 -26.46 22.91
N ASN A 39 6.55 -25.93 23.81
CA ASN A 39 5.44 -26.68 24.38
C ASN A 39 4.18 -26.38 23.58
N ILE A 40 3.54 -27.41 23.04
CA ILE A 40 2.29 -27.32 22.26
C ILE A 40 1.21 -26.57 23.05
N SER A 41 1.24 -26.74 24.37
CA SER A 41 0.43 -25.99 25.33
C SER A 41 0.60 -24.48 25.18
N SER A 42 1.81 -23.97 24.92
CA SER A 42 2.08 -22.54 24.73
C SER A 42 1.56 -22.00 23.39
N LEU A 43 1.66 -22.77 22.29
CA LEU A 43 1.10 -22.35 20.99
C LEU A 43 -0.44 -22.40 21.00
N LYS A 44 -1.01 -23.46 21.59
CA LYS A 44 -2.46 -23.59 21.77
C LYS A 44 -3.00 -22.50 22.69
N GLN A 45 -2.29 -22.20 23.78
CA GLN A 45 -2.62 -21.08 24.66
C GLN A 45 -2.51 -19.73 23.93
N ARG A 46 -1.48 -19.51 23.10
CA ARG A 46 -1.35 -18.31 22.24
C ARG A 46 -2.52 -18.17 21.27
N PHE A 47 -3.08 -19.27 20.75
CA PHE A 47 -4.24 -19.23 19.87
C PHE A 47 -5.56 -19.01 20.62
N GLN A 48 -5.75 -19.67 21.76
CA GLN A 48 -6.97 -19.54 22.56
C GLN A 48 -7.02 -18.22 23.35
N HIS A 49 -5.86 -17.73 23.76
CA HIS A 49 -5.64 -16.48 24.49
C HIS A 49 -4.54 -15.65 23.80
N PRO A 50 -4.88 -14.97 22.68
CA PRO A 50 -3.92 -14.16 21.93
C PRO A 50 -3.18 -13.13 22.80
N PRO A 51 -1.85 -13.00 22.64
CA PRO A 51 -1.07 -12.01 23.36
C PRO A 51 -1.40 -10.59 22.89
N THR A 52 -1.06 -9.57 23.67
CA THR A 52 -1.28 -8.17 23.31
C THR A 52 -0.63 -7.78 21.98
N SER A 53 0.53 -8.36 21.63
CA SER A 53 1.21 -8.14 20.34
C SER A 53 0.38 -8.57 19.12
N ALA A 54 -0.56 -9.50 19.32
CA ALA A 54 -1.45 -10.02 18.29
C ALA A 54 -2.76 -9.24 18.18
N LYS A 55 -2.98 -8.19 18.99
CA LYS A 55 -4.18 -7.34 18.87
C LYS A 55 -4.05 -6.38 17.68
N PRO A 56 -5.12 -6.18 16.89
CA PRO A 56 -5.13 -5.14 15.88
C PRO A 56 -5.20 -3.75 16.52
N TRP A 57 -4.88 -2.75 15.71
CA TRP A 57 -4.91 -1.33 16.03
C TRP A 57 -5.93 -0.63 15.13
N VAL A 58 -6.11 0.67 15.32
CA VAL A 58 -6.97 1.52 14.47
C VAL A 58 -6.28 2.84 14.17
N TYR A 59 -6.56 3.43 13.01
CA TYR A 59 -6.35 4.86 12.81
C TYR A 59 -7.47 5.61 13.54
N TRP A 60 -7.12 6.50 14.47
CA TRP A 60 -8.06 7.28 15.26
C TRP A 60 -8.01 8.75 14.85
N TYR A 61 -8.93 9.12 13.97
CA TYR A 61 -8.93 10.45 13.34
C TYR A 61 -9.75 11.45 14.14
N TRP A 62 -9.11 12.56 14.50
CA TRP A 62 -9.74 13.70 15.15
C TRP A 62 -10.06 14.76 14.09
N MET A 63 -11.29 14.71 13.59
CA MET A 63 -11.72 15.54 12.47
C MET A 63 -12.06 16.97 12.91
N LYS A 64 -11.59 17.96 12.14
CA LYS A 64 -12.14 19.33 12.13
C LYS A 64 -12.15 19.99 13.52
N GLY A 65 -11.12 19.74 14.32
CA GLY A 65 -11.03 20.20 15.72
C GLY A 65 -12.21 19.77 16.61
N ALA A 66 -13.04 18.83 16.18
CA ALA A 66 -14.30 18.47 16.84
C ALA A 66 -14.08 17.36 17.87
N VAL A 67 -13.42 17.70 18.98
CA VAL A 67 -12.98 16.74 20.01
C VAL A 67 -13.56 17.08 21.37
N THR A 68 -14.13 16.08 22.05
CA THR A 68 -14.69 16.23 23.41
C THR A 68 -14.22 15.10 24.32
N LYS A 69 -14.17 15.35 25.64
CA LYS A 69 -13.87 14.29 26.62
C LYS A 69 -14.85 13.11 26.54
N ALA A 70 -16.13 13.40 26.31
CA ALA A 70 -17.15 12.37 26.20
C ALA A 70 -16.93 11.46 24.98
N GLY A 71 -16.54 12.04 23.83
CA GLY A 71 -16.13 11.29 22.64
C GLY A 71 -14.89 10.44 22.92
N ILE A 72 -13.82 11.06 23.45
CA ILE A 72 -12.56 10.37 23.81
C ILE A 72 -12.82 9.16 24.70
N LYS A 73 -13.57 9.36 25.79
CA LYS A 73 -13.88 8.29 26.75
C LYS A 73 -14.64 7.15 26.09
N THR A 74 -15.70 7.48 25.33
CA THR A 74 -16.53 6.49 24.63
C THR A 74 -15.69 5.65 23.68
N ASP A 75 -14.80 6.29 22.92
CA ASP A 75 -13.96 5.64 21.94
C ASP A 75 -12.94 4.71 22.60
N LEU A 76 -12.18 5.19 23.59
CA LEU A 76 -11.14 4.39 24.24
C LEU A 76 -11.72 3.22 25.06
N GLU A 77 -12.83 3.42 25.77
CA GLU A 77 -13.54 2.32 26.44
C GLU A 77 -14.02 1.27 25.44
N ALA A 78 -14.52 1.71 24.27
CA ALA A 78 -14.92 0.82 23.20
C ALA A 78 -13.73 0.06 22.62
N MET A 79 -12.60 0.73 22.33
CA MET A 79 -11.38 0.09 21.84
C MET A 79 -10.90 -1.00 22.80
N LYS A 80 -10.82 -0.70 24.11
CA LYS A 80 -10.43 -1.67 25.13
C LYS A 80 -11.38 -2.87 25.17
N LYS A 81 -12.69 -2.61 25.12
CA LYS A 81 -13.73 -3.64 25.23
C LYS A 81 -13.75 -4.58 24.02
N GLU A 82 -13.54 -4.05 22.82
CA GLU A 82 -13.49 -4.85 21.58
C GLU A 82 -12.15 -5.58 21.41
N GLY A 83 -11.13 -5.24 22.20
CA GLY A 83 -9.86 -5.94 22.25
C GLY A 83 -8.80 -5.37 21.31
N LEU A 84 -8.86 -4.07 21.02
CA LEU A 84 -7.81 -3.37 20.30
C LEU A 84 -6.61 -3.12 21.23
N ALA A 85 -5.40 -3.08 20.66
CA ALA A 85 -4.19 -2.74 21.43
C ALA A 85 -4.02 -1.24 21.66
N GLY A 86 -4.50 -0.43 20.72
CA GLY A 86 -4.20 0.98 20.69
C GLY A 86 -4.69 1.66 19.42
N ALA A 87 -4.29 2.93 19.28
CA ALA A 87 -4.71 3.80 18.18
C ALA A 87 -3.54 4.63 17.62
N TYR A 88 -3.59 4.88 16.32
CA TYR A 88 -2.78 5.88 15.64
C TYR A 88 -3.55 7.19 15.71
N LEU A 89 -3.21 8.07 16.65
CA LEU A 89 -3.93 9.33 16.86
C LEU A 89 -3.45 10.35 15.83
N VAL A 90 -4.36 10.76 14.94
CA VAL A 90 -4.07 11.72 13.86
C VAL A 90 -5.14 12.82 13.83
N PRO A 91 -4.79 14.09 14.13
CA PRO A 91 -5.66 15.22 13.83
C PRO A 91 -5.75 15.47 12.33
N ILE A 92 -6.98 15.70 11.82
CA ILE A 92 -7.25 15.92 10.40
C ILE A 92 -8.14 17.15 10.25
N GLU A 93 -7.69 18.12 9.45
CA GLU A 93 -8.36 19.40 9.17
C GLU A 93 -8.61 20.31 10.40
N ALA A 94 -8.57 21.62 10.16
CA ALA A 94 -8.93 22.62 11.17
C ALA A 94 -10.47 22.69 11.36
N ALA A 95 -10.90 23.25 12.49
CA ALA A 95 -12.32 23.50 12.71
C ALA A 95 -12.93 24.44 11.65
N PRO A 96 -14.13 24.13 11.13
CA PRO A 96 -14.85 25.02 10.24
C PRO A 96 -15.32 26.27 10.98
N ASN A 97 -15.81 27.26 10.23
CA ASN A 97 -16.48 28.43 10.78
C ASN A 97 -17.97 28.43 10.38
N PRO A 98 -18.92 28.33 11.33
CA PRO A 98 -18.73 28.16 12.78
C PRO A 98 -18.23 26.75 13.16
N PRO A 99 -17.59 26.59 14.33
CA PRO A 99 -17.03 25.29 14.74
C PRO A 99 -18.12 24.29 15.12
N LEU A 100 -17.83 23.00 14.92
CA LEU A 100 -18.78 21.92 15.22
C LEU A 100 -18.97 21.70 16.73
N VAL A 101 -17.93 21.98 17.53
CA VAL A 101 -17.96 21.97 18.99
C VAL A 101 -17.34 23.27 19.51
N ASN A 102 -17.77 23.71 20.69
CA ASN A 102 -17.28 24.95 21.28
C ASN A 102 -16.73 24.70 22.71
N PRO A 103 -15.46 25.05 23.01
CA PRO A 103 -14.43 25.52 22.07
C PRO A 103 -13.90 24.38 21.18
N PRO A 104 -13.48 24.67 19.93
CA PRO A 104 -12.82 23.68 19.07
C PRO A 104 -11.43 23.33 19.60
N ALA A 105 -11.01 22.10 19.38
CA ALA A 105 -9.70 21.56 19.73
C ALA A 105 -8.76 21.57 18.51
N ASN A 106 -8.50 22.74 17.94
CA ASN A 106 -7.51 22.89 16.86
C ASN A 106 -6.10 22.58 17.39
N THR A 107 -5.26 21.93 16.57
CA THR A 107 -3.91 21.51 16.93
C THR A 107 -3.13 22.63 17.62
N PHE A 108 -2.40 22.28 18.68
CA PHE A 108 -1.57 23.17 19.52
C PHE A 108 -2.29 24.28 20.32
N THR A 109 -3.60 24.45 20.19
CA THR A 109 -4.38 25.33 21.08
C THR A 109 -4.46 24.79 22.52
N PRO A 110 -4.74 25.63 23.54
CA PRO A 110 -4.92 25.17 24.92
C PRO A 110 -5.99 24.07 25.06
N GLN A 111 -7.06 24.17 24.26
CA GLN A 111 -8.13 23.17 24.26
C GLN A 111 -7.66 21.83 23.69
N TRP A 112 -6.87 21.82 22.61
CA TRP A 112 -6.31 20.59 22.06
C TRP A 112 -5.35 19.91 23.04
N TRP A 113 -4.45 20.65 23.68
CA TRP A 113 -3.57 20.07 24.71
C TRP A 113 -4.36 19.45 25.87
N LYS A 114 -5.47 20.07 26.28
CA LYS A 114 -6.38 19.52 27.30
C LYS A 114 -7.03 18.21 26.84
N MET A 115 -7.48 18.13 25.58
CA MET A 115 -8.06 16.90 25.02
C MET A 115 -7.00 15.81 24.84
N LEU A 116 -5.81 16.15 24.35
CA LEU A 116 -4.69 15.21 24.18
C LEU A 116 -4.25 14.62 25.51
N ARG A 117 -4.05 15.45 26.55
CA ARG A 117 -3.72 14.98 27.90
C ARG A 117 -4.78 14.01 28.42
N TYR A 118 -6.06 14.36 28.30
CA TYR A 118 -7.15 13.48 28.73
C TYR A 118 -7.13 12.14 27.99
N ALA A 119 -6.93 12.14 26.66
CA ALA A 119 -6.82 10.90 25.89
C ALA A 119 -5.66 10.01 26.36
N PHE A 120 -4.49 10.59 26.66
CA PHE A 120 -3.34 9.85 27.18
C PHE A 120 -3.61 9.30 28.59
N GLU A 121 -4.21 10.08 29.48
CA GLU A 121 -4.56 9.63 30.84
C GLU A 121 -5.56 8.47 30.81
N GLU A 122 -6.60 8.57 29.99
CA GLU A 122 -7.60 7.50 29.83
C GLU A 122 -6.99 6.25 29.15
N ALA A 123 -6.13 6.43 28.14
CA ALA A 123 -5.43 5.32 27.50
C ALA A 123 -4.53 4.57 28.49
N LYS A 124 -3.78 5.30 29.33
CA LYS A 124 -3.00 4.72 30.43
C LYS A 124 -3.89 3.94 31.39
N HIS A 125 -5.00 4.53 31.83
CA HIS A 125 -5.94 3.88 32.75
C HIS A 125 -6.51 2.57 32.17
N LEU A 126 -6.80 2.56 30.87
CA LEU A 126 -7.34 1.39 30.17
C LEU A 126 -6.28 0.39 29.70
N GLY A 127 -4.99 0.73 29.79
CA GLY A 127 -3.89 -0.06 29.24
C GLY A 127 -3.95 -0.17 27.71
N LEU A 128 -4.20 0.96 27.04
CA LEU A 128 -4.12 1.16 25.60
C LEU A 128 -2.86 1.96 25.25
N PHE A 129 -2.37 1.76 24.03
CA PHE A 129 -1.18 2.45 23.53
C PHE A 129 -1.52 3.39 22.38
N PHE A 130 -0.70 4.43 22.20
CA PHE A 130 -0.78 5.30 21.04
C PHE A 130 0.46 5.20 20.16
N THR A 131 0.20 5.42 18.89
CA THR A 131 1.14 5.86 17.87
C THR A 131 0.69 7.24 17.43
N MET A 132 1.61 8.11 17.04
CA MET A 132 1.27 9.37 16.37
C MET A 132 2.04 9.47 15.07
N HIS A 133 1.44 10.15 14.09
CA HIS A 133 2.09 10.49 12.83
C HIS A 133 3.17 11.57 13.05
N CYS A 134 4.07 11.76 12.07
CA CYS A 134 5.25 12.62 12.21
C CYS A 134 5.01 14.12 12.00
N GLY A 135 3.76 14.52 11.75
CA GLY A 135 3.27 15.90 11.77
C GLY A 135 1.75 15.95 11.96
N ASP A 136 1.18 17.15 11.85
CA ASP A 136 -0.27 17.38 11.77
C ASP A 136 -0.80 16.87 10.41
N GLY A 137 -2.01 16.30 10.38
CA GLY A 137 -2.51 15.61 9.20
C GLY A 137 -1.93 14.21 9.01
N TYR A 138 -2.39 13.51 7.96
CA TYR A 138 -1.95 12.14 7.68
C TYR A 138 -0.55 12.06 7.09
N ALA A 139 0.00 13.14 6.51
CA ALA A 139 1.17 13.03 5.67
C ALA A 139 1.75 14.40 5.23
N THR A 140 3.04 14.49 4.93
CA THR A 140 4.07 13.50 5.28
C THR A 140 4.88 14.00 6.47
N ALA A 141 5.60 15.12 6.39
CA ALA A 141 6.44 15.61 7.48
C ALA A 141 6.64 17.13 7.39
N GLY A 142 5.55 17.89 7.56
CA GLY A 142 5.53 19.35 7.43
C GLY A 142 4.90 20.07 8.63
N GLY A 143 5.24 21.34 8.75
CA GLY A 143 4.71 22.23 9.79
C GLY A 143 5.18 23.67 9.65
N PRO A 144 4.57 24.63 10.39
CA PRO A 144 4.83 26.06 10.23
C PRO A 144 6.26 26.49 10.64
N TRP A 145 7.00 25.63 11.36
CA TRP A 145 8.40 25.84 11.70
C TRP A 145 9.37 25.54 10.53
N ILE A 146 8.90 24.94 9.44
CA ILE A 146 9.71 24.68 8.25
C ILE A 146 9.70 25.90 7.33
N THR A 147 10.83 26.61 7.31
CA THR A 147 11.08 27.70 6.36
C THR A 147 11.35 27.18 4.93
N PRO A 148 11.22 28.00 3.87
CA PRO A 148 11.60 27.61 2.50
C PRO A 148 13.02 27.04 2.39
N GLN A 149 13.96 27.51 3.21
CA GLN A 149 15.35 27.04 3.29
C GLN A 149 15.48 25.60 3.83
N LEU A 150 14.54 25.18 4.68
CA LEU A 150 14.51 23.88 5.36
C LEU A 150 13.47 22.94 4.76
N SER A 151 12.77 23.38 3.72
CA SER A 151 11.77 22.59 3.00
C SER A 151 12.41 21.74 1.90
N MET A 152 11.66 20.77 1.34
CA MET A 152 12.07 20.01 0.15
C MET A 152 12.56 20.95 -0.96
N GLN A 153 13.70 20.63 -1.59
CA GLN A 153 14.35 21.50 -2.58
C GLN A 153 14.39 20.87 -3.98
N LYS A 154 14.25 21.71 -5.01
CA LYS A 154 14.42 21.32 -6.40
C LYS A 154 15.36 22.23 -7.17
N VAL A 155 16.10 21.65 -8.10
CA VAL A 155 16.94 22.40 -9.05
C VAL A 155 16.04 23.25 -9.96
N THR A 156 16.48 24.47 -10.25
CA THR A 156 15.83 25.39 -11.18
C THR A 156 16.88 26.20 -11.92
N TRP A 157 16.57 26.69 -13.11
CA TRP A 157 17.54 27.36 -13.97
C TRP A 157 16.92 28.46 -14.82
N SER A 158 17.80 29.27 -15.39
CA SER A 158 17.48 30.20 -16.46
C SER A 158 18.60 30.19 -17.48
N GLU A 159 18.24 30.44 -18.74
CA GLU A 159 19.17 30.42 -19.86
C GLU A 159 19.23 31.80 -20.51
N LEU A 160 20.43 32.21 -20.91
CA LEU A 160 20.66 33.39 -21.73
C LEU A 160 21.53 33.01 -22.94
N HIS A 161 20.97 33.15 -24.13
CA HIS A 161 21.69 32.94 -25.38
C HIS A 161 22.45 34.22 -25.76
N VAL A 162 23.74 34.09 -26.04
CA VAL A 162 24.62 35.22 -26.38
C VAL A 162 25.51 34.90 -27.58
N VAL A 163 25.88 35.94 -28.32
CA VAL A 163 26.93 35.89 -29.34
C VAL A 163 28.22 36.41 -28.72
N GLY A 164 29.31 35.68 -28.91
CA GLY A 164 30.60 35.95 -28.30
C GLY A 164 31.49 36.92 -29.06
N ASN A 165 32.78 36.88 -28.74
CA ASN A 165 33.79 37.86 -29.12
C ASN A 165 33.48 39.28 -28.60
N ARG A 166 32.97 39.36 -27.37
CA ARG A 166 32.58 40.61 -26.70
C ARG A 166 32.63 40.47 -25.18
N ASP A 167 32.79 41.59 -24.49
CA ASP A 167 32.59 41.66 -23.05
C ASP A 167 31.10 41.67 -22.71
N PHE A 168 30.73 40.89 -21.69
CA PHE A 168 29.40 40.91 -21.09
C PHE A 168 29.52 41.48 -19.69
N ASN A 169 28.74 42.52 -19.39
CA ASN A 169 28.67 43.13 -18.06
C ASN A 169 27.22 43.53 -17.74
N ASP A 170 26.37 42.55 -17.46
CA ASP A 170 24.95 42.77 -17.22
C ASP A 170 24.40 41.77 -16.19
N THR A 171 23.15 41.99 -15.79
CA THR A 171 22.36 41.07 -14.99
C THR A 171 22.00 39.82 -15.79
N LEU A 172 21.91 38.69 -15.08
CA LEU A 172 21.40 37.45 -15.65
C LEU A 172 19.92 37.32 -15.33
N PRO A 173 19.13 36.66 -16.21
CA PRO A 173 17.78 36.24 -15.86
C PRO A 173 17.77 35.53 -14.51
N HIS A 174 16.73 35.78 -13.72
CA HIS A 174 16.54 35.09 -12.45
C HIS A 174 15.78 33.78 -12.72
N PRO A 175 16.27 32.61 -12.26
CA PRO A 175 15.53 31.36 -12.37
C PRO A 175 14.16 31.41 -11.67
N PRO A 176 13.18 30.60 -12.10
CA PRO A 176 11.92 30.45 -11.37
C PRO A 176 12.17 30.17 -9.88
N SER A 177 11.44 30.86 -9.00
CA SER A 177 11.57 30.67 -7.55
C SER A 177 10.21 30.61 -6.89
N LEU A 178 10.10 29.85 -5.81
CA LEU A 178 8.89 29.67 -5.03
C LEU A 178 9.09 30.23 -3.63
N ARG A 179 8.01 30.79 -3.06
CA ARG A 179 8.01 31.38 -1.71
C ARG A 179 9.15 32.40 -1.49
N ASN A 180 9.51 33.16 -2.54
CA ASN A 180 10.61 34.14 -2.54
C ASN A 180 11.95 33.57 -2.08
N TYR A 181 12.21 32.29 -2.35
CA TYR A 181 13.45 31.62 -1.96
C TYR A 181 14.19 31.07 -3.19
N TYR A 182 15.46 31.46 -3.32
CA TYR A 182 16.36 30.98 -4.37
C TYR A 182 17.80 31.03 -3.88
N ARG A 183 18.61 30.05 -4.32
CA ARG A 183 20.06 30.01 -4.10
C ARG A 183 20.76 29.51 -5.36
N ASP A 184 21.75 30.27 -5.83
CA ASP A 184 22.65 29.84 -6.91
C ASP A 184 23.44 28.58 -6.49
N ILE A 185 23.59 27.65 -7.44
CA ILE A 185 24.52 26.51 -7.35
C ILE A 185 25.76 26.82 -8.20
N ALA A 186 25.55 27.20 -9.46
CA ALA A 186 26.60 27.54 -10.40
C ALA A 186 26.07 28.41 -11.55
N ILE A 187 26.99 29.15 -12.17
CA ILE A 187 26.77 29.79 -13.46
C ILE A 187 27.76 29.17 -14.43
N LEU A 188 27.22 28.49 -15.43
CA LEU A 188 27.97 27.75 -16.43
C LEU A 188 27.84 28.46 -17.78
N ALA A 189 28.85 28.32 -18.64
CA ALA A 189 28.74 28.71 -20.03
C ALA A 189 29.23 27.57 -20.93
N PHE A 190 28.50 27.33 -22.02
CA PHE A 190 28.86 26.32 -23.01
C PHE A 190 28.42 26.74 -24.41
N PRO A 191 29.06 26.21 -25.48
CA PRO A 191 28.62 26.45 -26.85
C PRO A 191 27.15 26.06 -27.00
N SER A 192 26.35 26.91 -27.63
CA SER A 192 24.93 26.64 -27.87
C SER A 192 24.80 25.41 -28.76
N PRO A 193 24.13 24.34 -28.30
CA PRO A 193 23.78 23.22 -29.16
C PRO A 193 22.97 23.67 -30.38
N GLU A 194 23.02 22.86 -31.43
CA GLU A 194 22.21 23.11 -32.62
C GLU A 194 20.71 23.07 -32.27
N GLY A 195 19.95 24.04 -32.76
CA GLY A 195 18.50 24.11 -32.55
C GLY A 195 18.06 24.68 -31.18
N SER A 196 18.98 25.02 -30.28
CA SER A 196 18.62 25.63 -28.99
C SER A 196 17.88 26.95 -29.16
N GLY A 197 16.79 27.13 -28.41
CA GLY A 197 15.91 28.30 -28.50
C GLY A 197 14.97 28.34 -29.71
N ILE A 198 15.02 27.33 -30.59
CA ILE A 198 14.12 27.22 -31.75
C ILE A 198 12.99 26.25 -31.43
N THR A 199 11.79 26.79 -31.20
CA THR A 199 10.58 26.01 -30.90
C THR A 199 9.36 26.55 -31.65
N THR A 200 8.20 25.93 -31.47
CA THR A 200 6.92 26.45 -31.99
C THR A 200 6.52 27.79 -31.40
N GLN A 201 7.19 28.27 -30.34
CA GLN A 201 6.99 29.61 -29.80
C GLN A 201 7.83 30.69 -30.52
N SER A 202 8.99 30.31 -31.07
CA SER A 202 9.85 31.22 -31.85
C SER A 202 9.59 31.14 -33.35
N VAL A 203 9.15 29.97 -33.84
CA VAL A 203 8.73 29.71 -35.22
C VAL A 203 7.27 29.26 -35.17
N THR A 204 6.35 30.21 -35.18
CA THR A 204 4.92 29.92 -34.97
C THR A 204 4.30 29.18 -36.17
N PRO A 205 3.79 27.96 -36.01
CA PRO A 205 3.06 27.26 -37.06
C PRO A 205 1.61 27.73 -37.16
N ILE A 206 0.99 27.47 -38.31
CA ILE A 206 -0.47 27.45 -38.44
C ILE A 206 -0.97 26.12 -37.87
N VAL A 207 -1.92 26.18 -36.93
CA VAL A 207 -2.49 24.99 -36.29
C VAL A 207 -3.91 24.75 -36.81
N THR A 208 -4.15 23.54 -37.32
CA THR A 208 -5.48 23.08 -37.73
C THR A 208 -5.82 21.74 -37.08
N THR A 209 -7.10 21.37 -37.05
CA THR A 209 -7.56 20.12 -36.46
C THR A 209 -8.51 19.40 -37.40
N SER A 210 -8.57 18.07 -37.30
CA SER A 210 -9.55 17.28 -38.06
C SER A 210 -10.99 17.49 -37.60
N THR A 211 -11.19 18.09 -36.42
CA THR A 211 -12.51 18.37 -35.84
C THR A 211 -13.05 19.74 -36.23
N GLY A 212 -12.22 20.61 -36.80
CA GLY A 212 -12.55 22.00 -37.08
C GLY A 212 -12.49 22.92 -35.85
N GLU A 213 -12.20 22.38 -34.66
CA GLU A 213 -12.01 23.19 -33.45
C GLU A 213 -10.70 23.99 -33.52
N ASP A 214 -10.73 25.23 -33.02
CA ASP A 214 -9.52 26.05 -32.89
C ASP A 214 -8.56 25.41 -31.87
N ALA A 215 -7.32 25.17 -32.30
CA ALA A 215 -6.21 24.72 -31.46
C ALA A 215 -4.96 25.61 -31.62
N SER A 216 -5.08 26.78 -32.24
CA SER A 216 -3.98 27.74 -32.45
C SER A 216 -3.30 28.17 -31.15
N PHE A 217 -4.05 28.17 -30.04
CA PHE A 217 -3.52 28.45 -28.71
C PHE A 217 -2.45 27.46 -28.23
N LEU A 218 -2.36 26.25 -28.80
CA LEU A 218 -1.32 25.27 -28.42
C LEU A 218 0.09 25.72 -28.83
N ALA A 219 0.21 26.58 -29.85
CA ALA A 219 1.47 27.18 -30.26
C ALA A 219 1.79 28.49 -29.52
N GLN A 220 0.91 28.96 -28.64
CA GLN A 220 1.07 30.24 -27.94
C GLN A 220 1.75 30.07 -26.59
N LYS A 221 2.71 30.96 -26.29
CA LYS A 221 3.34 31.06 -24.97
C LYS A 221 2.29 31.37 -23.90
N ASN A 222 2.43 30.77 -22.71
CA ASN A 222 1.54 30.98 -21.56
C ASN A 222 0.05 30.64 -21.80
N ASN A 223 -0.23 29.71 -22.73
CA ASN A 223 -1.59 29.23 -22.98
C ASN A 223 -2.28 28.71 -21.70
N LYS A 224 -3.57 29.06 -21.55
CA LYS A 224 -4.45 28.58 -20.47
C LYS A 224 -5.60 27.69 -20.95
N LYS A 225 -5.85 27.62 -22.26
CA LYS A 225 -6.89 26.80 -22.88
C LYS A 225 -6.42 25.34 -22.99
N VAL A 226 -7.38 24.41 -23.03
CA VAL A 226 -7.11 22.97 -23.14
C VAL A 226 -7.87 22.43 -24.34
N PHE A 227 -7.17 21.85 -25.31
CA PHE A 227 -7.79 21.11 -26.40
C PHE A 227 -8.28 19.76 -25.87
N LYS A 228 -9.49 19.36 -26.26
CA LYS A 228 -10.13 18.13 -25.75
C LYS A 228 -10.71 17.33 -26.91
N SER A 229 -10.60 16.01 -26.86
CA SER A 229 -11.33 15.16 -27.78
C SER A 229 -11.69 13.81 -27.15
N ILE A 230 -12.92 13.36 -27.42
CA ILE A 230 -13.41 12.03 -27.06
C ILE A 230 -13.39 11.06 -28.25
N HIS A 231 -13.19 11.57 -29.47
CA HIS A 231 -13.16 10.83 -30.74
C HIS A 231 -11.74 10.85 -31.35
N PRO A 232 -11.39 9.88 -32.20
CA PRO A 232 -10.14 9.96 -32.94
C PRO A 232 -10.03 11.27 -33.73
N CYS A 233 -8.89 11.94 -33.65
CA CYS A 233 -8.64 13.20 -34.33
C CYS A 233 -7.15 13.38 -34.62
N TRP A 234 -6.81 14.39 -35.42
CA TRP A 234 -5.45 14.90 -35.51
C TRP A 234 -5.39 16.40 -35.25
N ILE A 235 -4.25 16.84 -34.72
CA ILE A 235 -3.83 18.26 -34.64
C ILE A 235 -2.66 18.41 -35.62
N GLN A 236 -2.71 19.37 -36.53
CA GLN A 236 -1.68 19.60 -37.54
C GLN A 236 -0.98 20.93 -37.30
N TYR A 237 0.34 20.92 -37.31
CA TYR A 237 1.19 22.11 -37.31
C TYR A 237 1.79 22.24 -38.71
N GLU A 238 1.54 23.38 -39.35
CA GLU A 238 2.09 23.75 -40.65
C GLU A 238 3.06 24.91 -40.49
N PHE A 239 4.29 24.73 -40.95
CA PHE A 239 5.32 25.75 -40.93
C PHE A 239 5.50 26.37 -42.32
N ALA A 240 5.76 27.69 -42.34
CA ALA A 240 6.04 28.39 -43.59
C ALA A 240 7.25 27.78 -44.33
N GLN A 241 8.31 27.46 -43.58
CA GLN A 241 9.51 26.74 -44.04
C GLN A 241 9.65 25.42 -43.31
N PRO A 242 10.34 24.41 -43.87
CA PRO A 242 10.58 23.15 -43.18
C PRO A 242 11.21 23.36 -41.79
N PHE A 243 10.60 22.76 -40.77
CA PHE A 243 11.05 22.82 -39.38
C PHE A 243 11.77 21.52 -39.02
N THR A 244 12.98 21.63 -38.46
CA THR A 244 13.72 20.49 -37.90
C THR A 244 13.24 20.24 -36.48
N CYS A 245 12.56 19.12 -36.25
CA CYS A 245 12.10 18.68 -34.94
C CYS A 245 13.03 17.60 -34.39
N ARG A 246 13.38 17.72 -33.11
CA ARG A 246 14.15 16.72 -32.35
C ARG A 246 13.46 16.34 -31.03
N SER A 247 12.58 17.18 -30.50
CA SER A 247 11.83 16.89 -29.29
C SER A 247 10.41 17.45 -29.31
N VAL A 248 9.52 16.80 -28.56
CA VAL A 248 8.11 17.18 -28.40
C VAL A 248 7.76 17.24 -26.92
N ILE A 249 7.20 18.36 -26.48
CA ILE A 249 6.78 18.57 -25.10
C ILE A 249 5.25 18.47 -25.04
N THR A 250 4.76 17.62 -24.15
CA THR A 250 3.32 17.43 -23.89
C THR A 250 3.02 17.66 -22.41
N GLY A 251 1.85 18.21 -22.08
CA GLY A 251 1.46 18.36 -20.68
C GLY A 251 0.42 19.42 -20.38
N GLY A 252 0.38 19.80 -19.10
CA GLY A 252 -0.43 20.89 -18.54
C GLY A 252 -1.92 20.57 -18.34
N ALA A 253 -2.35 19.33 -18.60
CA ALA A 253 -3.70 18.84 -18.28
C ALA A 253 -3.62 17.71 -17.24
N THR A 254 -4.36 17.85 -16.14
CA THR A 254 -4.40 16.88 -15.04
C THR A 254 -4.81 15.48 -15.53
N ASN A 255 -4.04 14.46 -15.14
CA ASN A 255 -4.30 13.04 -15.32
C ASN A 255 -4.71 12.67 -16.76
N ASN A 256 -3.87 13.01 -17.76
CA ASN A 256 -4.15 12.72 -19.16
C ASN A 256 -3.13 11.78 -19.85
N TYR A 257 -3.27 10.48 -19.62
CA TYR A 257 -2.47 9.44 -20.29
C TYR A 257 -2.45 9.60 -21.82
N GLN A 258 -3.56 9.99 -22.43
CA GLN A 258 -3.71 10.06 -23.88
C GLN A 258 -2.85 11.14 -24.54
N SER A 259 -2.51 12.21 -23.82
CA SER A 259 -1.67 13.29 -24.35
C SER A 259 -0.22 12.88 -24.59
N HIS A 260 0.27 11.86 -23.88
CA HIS A 260 1.66 11.39 -23.93
C HIS A 260 1.89 10.22 -24.89
N ARG A 261 0.89 9.91 -25.74
CA ARG A 261 0.91 8.76 -26.67
C ARG A 261 0.42 9.08 -28.07
N LEU A 262 0.49 10.34 -28.45
CA LEU A 262 0.14 10.80 -29.78
C LEU A 262 1.02 10.10 -30.83
N LEU A 263 0.41 9.67 -31.93
CA LEU A 263 1.14 9.15 -33.09
C LEU A 263 1.52 10.34 -33.99
N ILE A 264 2.80 10.52 -34.23
CA ILE A 264 3.33 11.62 -35.02
C ILE A 264 3.53 11.17 -36.47
N LYS A 265 2.98 11.95 -37.40
CA LYS A 265 3.27 11.82 -38.83
C LYS A 265 3.79 13.13 -39.40
N THR A 266 4.64 13.06 -40.41
CA THR A 266 5.22 14.24 -41.07
C THR A 266 4.97 14.22 -42.58
N SER A 267 4.99 15.40 -43.20
CA SER A 267 4.85 15.59 -44.64
C SER A 267 5.56 16.88 -45.09
N ASN A 268 5.97 16.92 -46.36
CA ASN A 268 6.52 18.13 -47.00
C ASN A 268 5.51 18.83 -47.91
N ASP A 269 4.52 18.11 -48.43
CA ASP A 269 3.49 18.62 -49.35
C ASP A 269 2.10 18.78 -48.72
N GLY A 270 1.93 18.32 -47.47
CA GLY A 270 0.66 18.39 -46.74
C GLY A 270 -0.36 17.32 -47.16
N ILE A 271 0.00 16.41 -48.07
CA ILE A 271 -0.86 15.37 -48.63
C ILE A 271 -0.32 13.98 -48.22
N HIS A 272 0.95 13.70 -48.51
CA HIS A 272 1.58 12.41 -48.26
C HIS A 272 2.26 12.41 -46.88
N PHE A 273 1.64 11.72 -45.92
CA PHE A 273 2.13 11.64 -44.55
C PHE A 273 2.83 10.31 -44.25
N HIS A 274 4.06 10.40 -43.73
CA HIS A 274 4.83 9.26 -43.25
C HIS A 274 4.78 9.20 -41.73
N THR A 275 4.73 7.99 -41.16
CA THR A 275 4.81 7.81 -39.71
C THR A 275 6.24 8.10 -39.24
N LEU A 276 6.39 9.01 -38.27
CA LEU A 276 7.65 9.27 -37.59
C LEU A 276 7.82 8.30 -36.41
N CYS A 277 6.98 8.46 -35.40
CA CYS A 277 7.02 7.68 -34.16
C CYS A 277 5.68 7.80 -33.42
N ARG A 278 5.50 6.98 -32.38
CA ARG A 278 4.44 7.15 -31.39
C ARG A 278 5.09 7.53 -30.06
N LEU A 279 4.60 8.60 -29.43
CA LEU A 279 5.05 8.99 -28.10
C LEU A 279 4.77 7.85 -27.11
N THR A 280 5.68 7.64 -26.17
CA THR A 280 5.56 6.57 -25.18
C THR A 280 5.48 7.20 -23.79
N PRO A 281 4.35 7.06 -23.07
CA PRO A 281 4.25 7.55 -21.71
C PRO A 281 5.26 6.82 -20.81
N ALA A 282 6.03 7.58 -20.03
CA ALA A 282 6.77 7.04 -18.92
C ALA A 282 5.83 6.36 -17.90
N ARG A 283 6.35 5.40 -17.14
CA ARG A 283 5.67 4.89 -15.95
C ARG A 283 5.55 6.03 -14.96
N ASN A 284 4.40 6.16 -14.30
CA ASN A 284 4.04 7.31 -13.48
C ASN A 284 3.22 6.89 -12.26
N GLY A 285 3.44 7.59 -11.15
CA GLY A 285 2.61 7.51 -9.96
C GLY A 285 1.44 8.49 -10.02
N TRP A 286 0.72 8.62 -8.90
CA TRP A 286 -0.48 9.46 -8.83
C TRP A 286 -0.18 10.96 -8.75
N ASP A 287 1.00 11.34 -8.24
CA ASP A 287 1.43 12.75 -8.11
C ASP A 287 2.30 13.21 -9.29
N ASP A 288 1.73 13.16 -10.51
CA ASP A 288 2.42 13.54 -11.76
C ASP A 288 1.73 14.72 -12.48
N SER A 289 0.55 15.14 -12.02
CA SER A 289 -0.32 16.05 -12.76
C SER A 289 0.23 17.48 -12.98
N GLY A 290 1.29 17.85 -12.26
CA GLY A 290 1.93 19.17 -12.32
C GLY A 290 3.12 19.26 -13.28
N PHE A 291 3.52 18.17 -13.93
CA PHE A 291 4.76 18.10 -14.71
C PHE A 291 4.51 17.96 -16.22
N ASN A 292 5.48 18.42 -17.01
CA ASN A 292 5.50 18.18 -18.46
C ASN A 292 6.16 16.83 -18.76
N TYR A 293 5.96 16.35 -19.98
CA TYR A 293 6.63 15.21 -20.57
C TYR A 293 7.42 15.70 -21.78
N THR A 294 8.74 15.59 -21.73
CA THR A 294 9.63 15.94 -22.83
C THR A 294 10.09 14.68 -23.56
N HIS A 295 9.57 14.46 -24.76
CA HIS A 295 9.86 13.31 -25.59
C HIS A 295 10.99 13.64 -26.57
N LEU A 296 12.06 12.85 -26.58
CA LEU A 296 12.96 12.79 -27.72
C LEU A 296 12.21 12.11 -28.88
N VAL A 297 12.38 12.64 -30.09
CA VAL A 297 11.86 12.01 -31.31
C VAL A 297 12.97 11.88 -32.34
N PRO A 298 12.88 10.92 -33.28
CA PRO A 298 13.82 10.85 -34.39
C PRO A 298 13.91 12.19 -35.11
N THR A 299 15.14 12.66 -35.34
CA THR A 299 15.37 13.97 -35.99
C THR A 299 14.69 13.98 -37.37
N VAL A 300 13.83 14.96 -37.61
CA VAL A 300 13.09 15.09 -38.86
C VAL A 300 12.93 16.55 -39.26
N THR A 301 13.12 16.85 -40.55
CA THR A 301 12.84 18.17 -41.12
C THR A 301 11.62 18.06 -42.03
N ALA A 302 10.53 18.76 -41.70
CA ALA A 302 9.28 18.71 -42.45
C ALA A 302 8.50 20.03 -42.38
N ARG A 303 7.62 20.29 -43.35
CA ARG A 303 6.69 21.45 -43.28
C ARG A 303 5.44 21.17 -42.46
N TYR A 304 4.98 19.91 -42.44
CA TYR A 304 3.73 19.51 -41.79
C TYR A 304 3.98 18.43 -40.75
N PHE A 305 3.43 18.62 -39.55
CA PHE A 305 3.43 17.63 -38.47
C PHE A 305 1.99 17.36 -38.05
N ARG A 306 1.55 16.10 -38.02
CA ARG A 306 0.24 15.68 -37.52
C ARG A 306 0.38 14.81 -36.28
N PHE A 307 -0.36 15.16 -35.24
CA PHE A 307 -0.47 14.45 -33.98
C PHE A 307 -1.81 13.72 -33.91
N TYR A 308 -1.78 12.42 -34.19
CA TYR A 308 -2.97 11.58 -34.20
C TYR A 308 -3.27 11.03 -32.81
N TYR A 309 -4.50 11.25 -32.36
CA TYR A 309 -5.05 10.66 -31.16
C TYR A 309 -6.09 9.60 -31.51
N ASN A 310 -6.02 8.46 -30.83
CA ASN A 310 -7.10 7.50 -30.68
C ASN A 310 -6.89 6.68 -29.39
N LYS A 311 -7.94 5.99 -28.95
CA LYS A 311 -7.92 5.20 -27.71
C LYS A 311 -7.29 3.81 -27.88
N ALA A 312 -7.17 3.32 -29.13
CA ALA A 312 -6.72 1.96 -29.39
C ALA A 312 -5.29 1.72 -28.90
N GLY A 313 -5.04 0.55 -28.31
CA GLY A 313 -3.74 0.22 -27.72
C GLY A 313 -3.43 1.00 -26.44
N SER A 314 -4.43 1.54 -25.73
CA SER A 314 -4.24 2.07 -24.37
C SER A 314 -3.95 0.94 -23.40
N GLU A 315 -2.88 1.06 -22.63
CA GLU A 315 -2.65 0.16 -21.50
C GLU A 315 -3.70 0.47 -20.40
N PRO A 316 -4.25 -0.54 -19.71
CA PRO A 316 -5.07 -0.30 -18.52
C PRO A 316 -4.28 0.38 -17.40
N GLY A 317 -5.00 1.05 -16.50
CA GLY A 317 -4.41 1.69 -15.33
C GLY A 317 -3.76 0.71 -14.35
N SER A 318 -2.72 1.16 -13.66
CA SER A 318 -2.07 0.48 -12.53
C SER A 318 -1.35 1.50 -11.63
N GLU A 319 -0.73 1.07 -10.53
CA GLU A 319 -0.03 1.99 -9.60
C GLU A 319 1.17 2.72 -10.22
N ASP A 320 1.82 2.12 -11.23
CA ASP A 320 2.93 2.70 -11.99
C ASP A 320 2.51 3.19 -13.39
N ASN A 321 1.20 3.31 -13.62
CA ASN A 321 0.60 3.96 -14.79
C ASN A 321 -0.75 4.54 -14.37
N GLU A 322 -0.70 5.46 -13.40
CA GLU A 322 -1.88 5.95 -12.70
C GLU A 322 -2.83 6.69 -13.63
N MET A 323 -2.30 7.54 -14.51
CA MET A 323 -3.10 8.38 -15.39
C MET A 323 -4.02 7.55 -16.32
N ALA A 324 -3.66 6.30 -16.60
CA ALA A 324 -4.44 5.36 -17.41
C ALA A 324 -5.62 4.70 -16.67
N LYS A 325 -5.74 4.90 -15.35
CA LYS A 325 -6.93 4.50 -14.58
C LYS A 325 -8.15 5.33 -14.98
N TRP A 326 -7.96 6.56 -15.46
CA TRP A 326 -9.02 7.53 -15.71
C TRP A 326 -9.55 7.51 -17.14
N ASN A 327 -10.59 8.33 -17.40
CA ASN A 327 -11.24 8.43 -18.70
C ASN A 327 -10.22 8.63 -19.84
N PRO A 328 -10.23 7.78 -20.88
CA PRO A 328 -9.26 7.83 -21.97
C PRO A 328 -9.65 8.89 -22.99
N ASN A 329 -9.89 10.12 -22.56
CA ASN A 329 -10.16 11.26 -23.43
C ASN A 329 -8.87 12.05 -23.63
N LEU A 330 -8.63 12.62 -24.81
CA LEU A 330 -7.52 13.55 -24.99
C LEU A 330 -7.83 14.85 -24.25
N LYS A 331 -6.88 15.31 -23.45
CA LYS A 331 -6.84 16.68 -22.90
C LYS A 331 -5.40 17.15 -23.01
N ILE A 332 -5.15 18.20 -23.76
CA ILE A 332 -3.80 18.71 -23.98
C ILE A 332 -3.77 20.23 -23.86
N LYS A 333 -2.85 20.74 -23.05
CA LYS A 333 -2.64 22.18 -22.84
C LYS A 333 -1.34 22.64 -23.49
N ILE A 334 -0.33 21.79 -23.48
CA ILE A 334 0.98 22.02 -24.06
C ILE A 334 1.22 20.94 -25.12
N LEU A 335 1.52 21.38 -26.34
CA LEU A 335 2.01 20.57 -27.45
C LEU A 335 3.03 21.43 -28.19
N GLU A 336 4.29 21.29 -27.82
CA GLU A 336 5.39 22.12 -28.34
C GLU A 336 6.40 21.26 -29.07
N LEU A 337 6.85 21.70 -30.25
CA LEU A 337 7.95 21.07 -30.99
C LEU A 337 9.19 21.93 -30.82
N SER A 338 10.34 21.27 -30.67
CA SER A 338 11.64 21.92 -30.48
C SER A 338 12.69 21.33 -31.41
N SER A 339 13.56 22.19 -31.93
CA SER A 339 14.74 21.78 -32.71
C SER A 339 15.91 21.36 -31.82
N ALA A 340 15.84 21.60 -30.51
CA ALA A 340 16.87 21.17 -29.57
C ALA A 340 16.76 19.67 -29.27
N ALA A 341 17.90 18.98 -29.29
CA ALA A 341 18.01 17.64 -28.76
C ALA A 341 17.97 17.66 -27.22
N VAL A 342 17.36 16.65 -26.63
CA VAL A 342 17.14 16.54 -25.19
C VAL A 342 17.37 15.11 -24.73
N ILE A 343 17.63 14.92 -23.44
CA ILE A 343 17.44 13.63 -22.79
C ILE A 343 15.94 13.36 -22.69
N ASP A 344 15.51 12.22 -23.23
CA ASP A 344 14.11 11.78 -23.22
C ASP A 344 13.60 11.62 -21.78
N GLU A 345 12.43 12.18 -21.45
CA GLU A 345 11.80 12.12 -20.13
C GLU A 345 12.74 12.54 -18.98
N TYR A 346 13.53 13.59 -19.21
CA TYR A 346 14.52 14.05 -18.24
C TYR A 346 13.90 14.52 -16.91
N GLU A 347 12.63 14.95 -16.89
CA GLU A 347 11.92 15.35 -15.67
C GLU A 347 11.82 14.19 -14.66
N GLY A 348 11.61 12.97 -15.16
CA GLY A 348 11.70 11.75 -14.36
C GLY A 348 13.14 11.38 -14.02
N LYS A 349 14.05 11.48 -15.00
CA LYS A 349 15.44 11.06 -14.85
C LYS A 349 16.24 11.98 -13.92
N ASN A 350 15.88 13.25 -13.80
CA ASN A 350 16.49 14.18 -12.85
C ASN A 350 15.92 14.02 -11.41
N GLY A 351 14.88 13.20 -11.23
CA GLY A 351 14.26 12.91 -9.94
C GLY A 351 13.29 13.97 -9.41
N GLU A 352 12.89 14.96 -10.22
CA GLU A 352 11.89 15.98 -9.83
C GLU A 352 10.49 15.36 -9.64
N VAL A 353 10.20 14.28 -10.37
CA VAL A 353 8.95 13.51 -10.26
C VAL A 353 9.27 12.00 -10.29
N TRP A 354 8.44 11.19 -9.63
CA TRP A 354 8.53 9.74 -9.76
C TRP A 354 8.04 9.32 -11.14
N ARG A 355 8.99 9.03 -12.03
CA ARG A 355 8.73 8.37 -13.30
C ARG A 355 9.84 7.39 -13.63
N PHE A 356 9.49 6.37 -14.39
CA PHE A 356 10.46 5.47 -15.01
C PHE A 356 10.27 5.47 -16.53
N SER A 357 11.36 5.70 -17.26
CA SER A 357 11.44 5.58 -18.70
C SER A 357 12.73 4.84 -19.10
N PRO A 358 12.76 4.19 -20.27
CA PRO A 358 13.98 3.60 -20.81
C PRO A 358 15.10 4.63 -20.99
N ALA A 359 16.31 4.10 -21.15
CA ALA A 359 17.45 4.91 -21.54
C ALA A 359 17.22 5.62 -22.88
N THR A 360 17.64 6.88 -22.99
CA THR A 360 17.63 7.64 -24.23
C THR A 360 18.46 6.89 -25.28
N PRO A 361 17.86 6.46 -26.40
CA PRO A 361 18.58 5.66 -27.39
C PRO A 361 19.70 6.48 -28.03
N SER A 362 20.95 6.00 -27.96
CA SER A 362 22.09 6.64 -28.65
C SER A 362 21.90 6.70 -30.17
N SER A 363 21.03 5.86 -30.73
CA SER A 363 20.65 5.90 -32.15
C SER A 363 19.77 7.09 -32.52
N GLU A 364 19.09 7.71 -31.55
CA GLU A 364 18.19 8.85 -31.78
C GLU A 364 18.80 10.18 -31.32
N LEU A 365 19.83 10.13 -30.46
CA LEU A 365 20.57 11.29 -29.99
C LEU A 365 22.02 11.28 -30.51
N ASP A 366 22.28 12.01 -31.59
CA ASP A 366 23.63 12.19 -32.11
C ASP A 366 24.51 13.02 -31.15
N SER A 367 25.72 12.55 -30.88
CA SER A 367 26.73 13.29 -30.12
C SER A 367 27.07 14.67 -30.68
N SER A 368 26.91 14.88 -32.00
CA SER A 368 27.19 16.17 -32.67
C SER A 368 26.27 17.31 -32.22
N VAL A 369 25.07 16.99 -31.73
CA VAL A 369 24.11 17.94 -31.17
C VAL A 369 24.14 18.00 -29.64
N CYS A 370 25.08 17.28 -29.00
CA CYS A 370 25.32 17.32 -27.55
C CYS A 370 26.36 18.38 -27.20
N VAL A 371 26.31 18.91 -25.97
CA VAL A 371 27.33 19.83 -25.46
C VAL A 371 28.61 19.04 -25.13
N PRO A 372 29.77 19.32 -25.74
CA PRO A 372 31.01 18.63 -25.37
C PRO A 372 31.39 18.96 -23.92
N PHE A 373 31.63 17.94 -23.09
CA PHE A 373 31.86 18.15 -21.65
C PHE A 373 33.05 19.07 -21.37
N ASN A 374 34.13 18.94 -22.16
CA ASN A 374 35.34 19.76 -22.05
C ASN A 374 35.17 21.23 -22.52
N LYS A 375 34.00 21.60 -23.05
CA LYS A 375 33.66 22.98 -23.44
C LYS A 375 32.70 23.66 -22.46
N ILE A 376 32.29 22.97 -21.39
CA ILE A 376 31.50 23.57 -20.31
C ILE A 376 32.46 24.29 -19.36
N ILE A 377 32.24 25.59 -19.17
CA ILE A 377 33.07 26.46 -18.34
C ILE A 377 32.27 26.89 -17.12
N ASN A 378 32.83 26.72 -15.92
CA ASN A 378 32.27 27.30 -14.71
C ASN A 378 32.73 28.76 -14.58
N ILE A 379 31.80 29.69 -14.75
CA ILE A 379 32.04 31.14 -14.65
C ILE A 379 31.35 31.74 -13.41
N THR A 380 31.04 30.91 -12.40
CA THR A 380 30.39 31.38 -11.16
C THR A 380 31.20 32.47 -10.46
N ASN A 381 32.53 32.37 -10.48
CA ASN A 381 33.44 33.38 -9.91
C ASN A 381 33.52 34.69 -10.73
N LYS A 382 32.73 34.83 -11.79
CA LYS A 382 32.58 36.06 -12.58
C LYS A 382 31.27 36.79 -12.28
N TYR A 383 30.42 36.21 -11.42
CA TYR A 383 29.15 36.78 -11.03
C TYR A 383 29.25 37.37 -9.61
N HIS A 384 29.14 38.69 -9.53
CA HIS A 384 29.24 39.46 -8.29
C HIS A 384 28.19 40.57 -8.29
N ASP A 385 27.62 40.87 -7.13
CA ASP A 385 26.67 41.97 -6.93
C ASP A 385 25.50 41.99 -7.94
N GLY A 386 25.01 40.80 -8.30
CA GLY A 386 23.89 40.63 -9.23
C GLY A 386 24.24 40.70 -10.72
N LYS A 387 25.51 40.97 -11.08
CA LYS A 387 25.99 41.11 -12.46
C LYS A 387 27.04 40.06 -12.81
N LEU A 388 27.01 39.61 -14.06
CA LEU A 388 28.07 38.79 -14.65
C LEU A 388 29.02 39.69 -15.43
N SER A 389 30.31 39.65 -15.10
CA SER A 389 31.36 40.33 -15.87
C SER A 389 32.30 39.29 -16.49
N TRP A 390 32.11 38.99 -17.78
CA TRP A 390 32.85 37.93 -18.47
C TRP A 390 33.08 38.25 -19.96
N HIS A 391 34.31 38.03 -20.44
CA HIS A 391 34.61 38.08 -21.87
C HIS A 391 34.16 36.78 -22.53
N ILE A 392 33.15 36.86 -23.40
CA ILE A 392 32.56 35.70 -24.05
C ILE A 392 33.44 35.32 -25.25
N PRO A 393 34.00 34.09 -25.32
CA PRO A 393 34.77 33.62 -26.48
C PRO A 393 33.95 33.65 -27.76
N ALA A 394 34.58 33.72 -28.93
CA ALA A 394 33.87 33.69 -30.22
C ALA A 394 32.90 32.49 -30.33
N GLY A 395 31.80 32.68 -31.08
CA GLY A 395 30.74 31.68 -31.29
C GLY A 395 29.42 32.02 -30.59
N LYS A 396 28.45 31.11 -30.67
CA LYS A 396 27.17 31.20 -29.94
C LYS A 396 27.27 30.43 -28.63
N TRP A 397 26.90 31.07 -27.53
CA TRP A 397 27.02 30.51 -26.18
C TRP A 397 25.69 30.57 -25.45
N ILE A 398 25.48 29.62 -24.55
CA ILE A 398 24.43 29.67 -23.52
C ILE A 398 25.12 29.96 -22.20
N ILE A 399 24.65 31.00 -21.49
CA ILE A 399 24.95 31.22 -20.08
C ILE A 399 23.81 30.58 -19.29
N PHE A 400 24.14 29.53 -18.55
CA PHE A 400 23.21 28.70 -17.78
C PHE A 400 23.38 29.00 -16.29
N ARG A 401 22.43 29.76 -15.73
CA ARG A 401 22.38 30.06 -14.29
C ARG A 401 21.51 29.03 -13.60
N VAL A 402 22.12 28.15 -12.83
CA VAL A 402 21.45 27.05 -12.12
C VAL A 402 21.51 27.26 -10.63
N GLY A 403 20.37 27.07 -9.99
CA GLY A 403 20.18 27.17 -8.56
C GLY A 403 19.14 26.18 -8.05
N TYR A 404 18.62 26.44 -6.86
CA TYR A 404 17.52 25.67 -6.30
C TYR A 404 16.54 26.56 -5.53
N THR A 405 15.31 26.06 -5.40
CA THR A 405 14.19 26.64 -4.66
C THR A 405 13.46 25.54 -3.90
N THR A 406 12.60 25.91 -2.94
CA THR A 406 11.65 24.97 -2.33
C THR A 406 10.70 24.40 -3.39
N THR A 407 10.24 23.16 -3.21
CA THR A 407 9.15 22.57 -4.00
C THR A 407 7.81 23.25 -3.72
N GLY A 408 7.66 23.85 -2.53
CA GLY A 408 6.43 24.50 -2.08
C GLY A 408 5.36 23.54 -1.55
N THR A 409 5.68 22.26 -1.39
CA THR A 409 4.74 21.25 -0.87
C THR A 409 4.51 21.43 0.63
N GLU A 410 3.26 21.23 1.06
CA GLU A 410 2.81 21.36 2.45
C GLU A 410 2.04 20.09 2.86
N ASN A 411 1.91 19.84 4.17
CA ASN A 411 1.12 18.74 4.72
C ASN A 411 -0.40 19.04 4.61
N MET A 412 -0.96 18.87 3.39
CA MET A 412 -2.26 19.43 2.96
C MET A 412 -3.50 19.04 3.78
N THR A 413 -3.45 17.97 4.60
CA THR A 413 -4.57 17.55 5.46
C THR A 413 -4.41 17.94 6.93
N GLY A 414 -3.35 18.68 7.25
CA GLY A 414 -3.12 19.24 8.57
C GLY A 414 -4.25 20.14 9.04
N GLY A 415 -4.32 20.31 10.37
CA GLY A 415 -5.16 21.28 11.02
C GLY A 415 -4.59 22.69 10.94
N THR A 416 -4.40 23.31 12.10
CA THR A 416 -3.85 24.67 12.20
C THR A 416 -2.33 24.73 12.12
N GLU A 417 -1.65 23.57 12.20
CA GLU A 417 -0.19 23.46 12.09
C GLU A 417 0.23 22.93 10.71
N MET A 418 -0.53 23.26 9.66
CA MET A 418 -0.10 23.04 8.27
C MET A 418 1.05 23.98 7.92
N GLY A 419 2.04 23.48 7.18
CA GLY A 419 3.17 24.24 6.69
C GLY A 419 4.03 23.42 5.72
N LEU A 420 5.18 23.98 5.35
CA LEU A 420 6.05 23.35 4.35
C LEU A 420 6.57 21.98 4.82
N GLU A 421 6.63 21.04 3.89
CA GLU A 421 7.28 19.74 4.06
C GLU A 421 8.79 19.92 4.31
N CYS A 422 9.33 19.22 5.30
CA CYS A 422 10.76 19.29 5.62
C CYS A 422 11.63 18.67 4.50
N ASP A 423 12.84 19.21 4.32
CA ASP A 423 13.85 18.68 3.40
C ASP A 423 14.27 17.27 3.84
N LYS A 424 13.87 16.26 3.06
CA LYS A 424 14.09 14.85 3.35
C LYS A 424 15.57 14.45 3.24
N PHE A 425 16.42 15.28 2.62
CA PHE A 425 17.85 15.05 2.56
C PHE A 425 18.61 15.75 3.67
N ASN A 426 18.00 16.72 4.36
CA ASN A 426 18.69 17.51 5.37
C ASN A 426 18.41 16.96 6.78
N PRO A 427 19.42 16.39 7.47
CA PRO A 427 19.22 15.84 8.81
C PRO A 427 18.82 16.90 9.85
N VAL A 428 19.15 18.18 9.62
CA VAL A 428 18.71 19.28 10.49
C VAL A 428 17.21 19.51 10.37
N ALA A 429 16.67 19.46 9.15
CA ALA A 429 15.23 19.65 8.91
C ALA A 429 14.42 18.49 9.49
N ALA A 430 14.82 17.24 9.25
CA ALA A 430 14.17 16.06 9.81
C ALA A 430 14.16 16.07 11.36
N LYS A 431 15.28 16.47 11.98
CA LYS A 431 15.37 16.62 13.44
C LYS A 431 14.50 17.77 13.96
N LEU A 432 14.41 18.88 13.22
CA LEU A 432 13.57 20.02 13.57
C LEU A 432 12.08 19.62 13.58
N GLU A 433 11.65 18.89 12.55
CA GLU A 433 10.29 18.35 12.45
C GLU A 433 9.95 17.48 13.66
N PHE A 434 10.78 16.47 13.93
CA PHE A 434 10.61 15.58 15.09
C PHE A 434 10.51 16.35 16.41
N ASN A 435 11.38 17.34 16.62
CA ASN A 435 11.42 18.10 17.87
C ASN A 435 10.18 18.99 18.05
N ASN A 436 9.71 19.63 16.98
CA ASN A 436 8.55 20.53 17.07
C ASN A 436 7.23 19.78 17.16
N TRP A 437 7.14 18.56 16.63
CA TRP A 437 5.97 17.70 16.82
C TRP A 437 6.07 16.84 18.08
N TYR A 438 6.82 15.72 18.01
CA TYR A 438 6.94 14.76 19.11
C TYR A 438 7.62 15.35 20.35
N GLY A 439 8.66 16.17 20.15
CA GLY A 439 9.36 16.83 21.26
C GLY A 439 8.44 17.78 22.02
N THR A 440 7.63 18.56 21.31
CA THR A 440 6.62 19.45 21.92
C THR A 440 5.55 18.67 22.66
N ILE A 441 5.01 17.58 22.07
CA ILE A 441 4.03 16.71 22.73
C ILE A 441 4.60 16.15 24.03
N ARG A 442 5.82 15.59 23.99
CA ARG A 442 6.49 15.05 25.17
C ARG A 442 6.69 16.13 26.25
N LYS A 443 7.10 17.35 25.86
CA LYS A 443 7.26 18.48 26.77
C LYS A 443 5.93 18.91 27.41
N LYS A 444 4.85 18.96 26.64
CA LYS A 444 3.53 19.43 27.09
C LYS A 444 2.78 18.42 27.93
N LEU A 445 2.92 17.12 27.65
CA LEU A 445 2.27 16.05 28.41
C LEU A 445 3.08 15.60 29.62
N GLY A 446 4.41 15.65 29.52
CA GLY A 446 5.35 15.19 30.53
C GLY A 446 5.90 13.80 30.21
N ASN A 447 7.18 13.57 30.53
CA ASN A 447 7.93 12.38 30.12
C ASN A 447 7.26 11.06 30.51
N GLN A 448 6.74 10.94 31.73
CA GLN A 448 6.17 9.70 32.23
C GLN A 448 4.89 9.33 31.48
N LEU A 449 3.93 10.26 31.36
CA LEU A 449 2.66 10.01 30.69
C LEU A 449 2.88 9.67 29.21
N THR A 450 3.78 10.37 28.53
CA THR A 450 4.14 10.06 27.15
C THR A 450 4.77 8.67 27.05
N ALA A 451 5.76 8.34 27.88
CA ALA A 451 6.44 7.04 27.85
C ALA A 451 5.49 5.86 28.17
N ASP A 452 4.49 6.06 29.02
CA ASP A 452 3.52 5.02 29.38
C ASP A 452 2.59 4.66 28.20
N VAL A 453 2.26 5.63 27.34
CA VAL A 453 1.20 5.52 26.33
C VAL A 453 1.71 5.54 24.90
N LEU A 454 2.54 6.53 24.53
CA LEU A 454 3.10 6.66 23.18
C LEU A 454 4.25 5.64 23.03
N LYS A 455 3.99 4.56 22.30
CA LYS A 455 4.97 3.48 22.11
C LYS A 455 5.66 3.51 20.76
N ARG A 456 5.12 4.27 19.81
CA ARG A 456 5.58 4.26 18.43
C ARG A 456 5.46 5.63 17.78
N ILE A 457 6.40 5.95 16.91
CA ILE A 457 6.29 7.03 15.93
C ILE A 457 5.98 6.46 14.55
N HIS A 458 5.28 7.22 13.73
CA HIS A 458 4.86 6.76 12.41
C HIS A 458 5.09 7.80 11.33
N VAL A 459 5.56 7.33 10.17
CA VAL A 459 5.55 8.04 8.89
C VAL A 459 4.56 7.29 7.99
N ASP A 460 3.49 7.96 7.58
CA ASP A 460 2.45 7.39 6.71
C ASP A 460 2.97 7.21 5.27
N SER A 461 2.11 6.88 4.30
CA SER A 461 2.51 6.91 2.89
C SER A 461 2.93 8.33 2.48
N TRP A 462 3.67 8.46 1.39
CA TRP A 462 4.17 9.78 0.98
C TRP A 462 3.20 10.46 0.01
N GLU A 463 2.88 11.73 0.28
CA GLU A 463 2.03 12.62 -0.54
C GLU A 463 2.72 13.99 -0.75
N CYS A 464 4.04 14.03 -0.64
CA CYS A 464 4.83 15.26 -0.69
C CYS A 464 5.56 15.51 -2.03
N GLY A 465 5.28 14.71 -3.05
CA GLY A 465 6.03 14.68 -4.31
C GLY A 465 7.47 14.22 -4.13
N SER A 466 8.33 14.55 -5.12
CA SER A 466 9.77 14.25 -5.08
C SER A 466 10.61 15.51 -4.87
N GLN A 467 11.88 15.33 -4.50
CA GLN A 467 12.88 16.40 -4.45
C GLN A 467 14.19 15.91 -5.08
N ASN A 468 14.93 16.79 -5.74
CA ASN A 468 16.18 16.45 -6.43
C ASN A 468 17.39 17.29 -6.02
N TRP A 469 17.24 18.13 -4.99
CA TRP A 469 18.36 18.88 -4.43
C TRP A 469 18.25 19.05 -2.91
N SER A 470 19.31 19.58 -2.31
CA SER A 470 19.41 20.05 -0.93
C SER A 470 20.75 20.77 -0.75
N PRO A 471 20.90 21.70 0.22
CA PRO A 471 22.21 22.28 0.54
C PRO A 471 23.30 21.25 0.85
N VAL A 472 22.94 20.04 1.31
CA VAL A 472 23.91 18.96 1.59
C VAL A 472 24.20 18.06 0.37
N PHE A 473 23.42 18.20 -0.71
CA PHE A 473 23.39 17.23 -1.81
C PHE A 473 24.73 17.12 -2.53
N LYS A 474 25.34 18.24 -2.95
CA LYS A 474 26.63 18.23 -3.68
C LYS A 474 27.72 17.48 -2.90
N LYS A 475 27.84 17.76 -1.60
CA LYS A 475 28.84 17.12 -0.73
C LYS A 475 28.60 15.61 -0.63
N GLU A 476 27.37 15.20 -0.42
CA GLU A 476 27.00 13.79 -0.34
C GLU A 476 27.14 13.07 -1.69
N PHE A 477 26.82 13.74 -2.80
CA PHE A 477 27.02 13.20 -4.14
C PHE A 477 28.50 12.89 -4.39
N ILE A 478 29.40 13.86 -4.14
CA ILE A 478 30.86 13.64 -4.30
C ILE A 478 31.33 12.47 -3.44
N LYS A 479 30.90 12.42 -2.18
CA LYS A 479 31.25 11.34 -1.24
C LYS A 479 30.79 9.96 -1.73
N ARG A 480 29.60 9.87 -2.32
CA ARG A 480 28.94 8.61 -2.66
C ARG A 480 29.20 8.13 -4.09
N ARG A 481 29.44 9.05 -5.03
CA ARG A 481 29.60 8.80 -6.46
C ARG A 481 31.02 9.04 -6.97
N GLY A 482 31.84 9.82 -6.24
CA GLY A 482 33.26 10.00 -6.51
C GLY A 482 33.63 11.12 -7.49
N TYR A 483 32.68 11.98 -7.90
CA TYR A 483 32.94 13.11 -8.79
C TYR A 483 32.07 14.33 -8.48
N ASP A 484 32.49 15.53 -8.92
CA ASP A 484 31.75 16.78 -8.74
C ASP A 484 30.62 16.92 -9.78
N PRO A 485 29.35 17.08 -9.35
CA PRO A 485 28.22 17.18 -10.28
C PRO A 485 28.13 18.53 -11.00
N THR A 486 28.90 19.56 -10.61
CA THR A 486 28.66 20.94 -11.05
C THR A 486 28.65 21.12 -12.56
N LEU A 487 29.61 20.55 -13.30
CA LEU A 487 29.64 20.70 -14.77
C LEU A 487 28.60 19.85 -15.50
N TYR A 488 27.95 18.91 -14.79
CA TYR A 488 26.91 18.03 -15.33
C TYR A 488 25.50 18.61 -15.17
N LEU A 489 25.34 19.70 -14.40
CA LEU A 489 24.04 20.29 -14.09
C LEU A 489 23.17 20.68 -15.31
N PRO A 490 23.69 21.01 -16.51
CA PRO A 490 22.83 21.19 -17.69
C PRO A 490 21.97 19.97 -18.02
N ALA A 491 22.45 18.74 -17.72
CA ALA A 491 21.67 17.52 -17.92
C ALA A 491 20.43 17.45 -17.01
N MET A 492 20.41 18.14 -15.87
CA MET A 492 19.20 18.27 -15.03
C MET A 492 18.06 19.02 -15.74
N ALA A 493 18.41 19.85 -16.72
CA ALA A 493 17.48 20.57 -17.60
C ALA A 493 17.20 19.84 -18.92
N GLY A 494 17.65 18.58 -19.03
CA GLY A 494 17.50 17.77 -20.24
C GLY A 494 18.52 18.08 -21.32
N ILE A 495 19.46 19.02 -21.11
CA ILE A 495 20.50 19.35 -22.10
C ILE A 495 21.51 18.19 -22.16
N PRO A 496 21.66 17.50 -23.31
CA PRO A 496 22.54 16.36 -23.41
C PRO A 496 24.00 16.81 -23.44
N ILE A 497 24.83 16.17 -22.62
CA ILE A 497 26.25 16.44 -22.44
C ILE A 497 27.05 15.24 -22.95
N GLN A 498 28.03 15.50 -23.81
CA GLN A 498 28.91 14.54 -24.47
C GLN A 498 28.17 13.56 -25.39
N ASP A 499 27.29 12.74 -24.82
CA ASP A 499 26.42 11.78 -25.50
C ASP A 499 25.26 11.35 -24.55
N ALA A 500 24.38 10.49 -25.06
CA ALA A 500 23.25 9.96 -24.29
C ALA A 500 23.70 9.24 -23.00
N GLN A 501 24.64 8.29 -23.13
CA GLN A 501 25.06 7.42 -22.03
C GLN A 501 25.72 8.22 -20.90
N PHE A 502 26.54 9.22 -21.24
CA PHE A 502 27.21 10.10 -20.30
C PHE A 502 26.21 10.90 -19.45
N SER A 503 25.21 11.49 -20.11
CA SER A 503 24.15 12.25 -19.44
C SER A 503 23.27 11.37 -18.57
N GLU A 504 22.85 10.22 -19.11
CA GLU A 504 21.99 9.27 -18.41
C GLU A 504 22.66 8.66 -17.18
N LYS A 505 23.97 8.37 -17.26
CA LYS A 505 24.74 7.91 -16.10
C LYS A 505 24.72 8.94 -14.98
N PHE A 506 24.92 10.21 -15.29
CA PHE A 506 24.84 11.29 -14.30
C PHE A 506 23.43 11.36 -13.67
N LEU A 507 22.38 11.35 -14.49
CA LEU A 507 20.99 11.39 -14.01
C LEU A 507 20.64 10.15 -13.17
N TYR A 508 21.16 8.98 -13.52
CA TYR A 508 21.05 7.79 -12.68
C TYR A 508 21.74 7.98 -11.32
N ASP A 509 22.96 8.52 -11.30
CA ASP A 509 23.69 8.80 -10.07
C ASP A 509 22.97 9.84 -9.19
N ILE A 510 22.24 10.80 -9.79
CA ILE A 510 21.32 11.72 -9.09
C ILE A 510 20.21 10.92 -8.39
N ARG A 511 19.44 10.10 -9.12
CA ARG A 511 18.35 9.28 -8.54
C ARG A 511 18.84 8.31 -7.47
N LYS A 512 20.02 7.73 -7.65
CA LYS A 512 20.65 6.86 -6.65
C LYS A 512 21.01 7.64 -5.38
N THR A 513 21.52 8.86 -5.53
CA THR A 513 21.87 9.73 -4.40
C THR A 513 20.61 10.21 -3.66
N ILE A 514 19.55 10.57 -4.38
CA ILE A 514 18.20 10.84 -3.82
C ILE A 514 17.75 9.67 -2.94
N SER A 515 17.77 8.45 -3.50
CA SER A 515 17.32 7.23 -2.83
C SER A 515 18.08 6.96 -1.53
N GLU A 516 19.40 7.12 -1.54
CA GLU A 516 20.22 6.84 -0.36
C GLU A 516 20.07 7.95 0.69
N LEU A 517 19.86 9.21 0.29
CA LEU A 517 19.79 10.35 1.20
C LEU A 517 18.54 10.35 2.06
N TYR A 518 17.35 10.10 1.51
CA TYR A 518 16.15 10.08 2.37
C TYR A 518 16.16 8.88 3.32
N VAL A 519 16.82 7.77 2.95
CA VAL A 519 16.99 6.60 3.83
C VAL A 519 17.98 6.90 4.96
N ASP A 520 19.14 7.47 4.64
CA ASP A 520 20.18 7.72 5.64
C ASP A 520 19.87 8.95 6.51
N ASN A 521 19.29 10.01 5.93
CA ASN A 521 19.07 11.27 6.62
C ASN A 521 17.66 11.39 7.19
N PHE A 522 16.59 11.25 6.40
CA PHE A 522 15.23 11.35 6.97
C PHE A 522 14.90 10.14 7.85
N TYR A 523 14.84 8.94 7.28
CA TYR A 523 14.52 7.73 8.07
C TYR A 523 15.61 7.42 9.10
N GLY A 524 16.89 7.60 8.78
CA GLY A 524 17.99 7.36 9.73
C GLY A 524 17.99 8.31 10.94
N VAL A 525 17.63 9.58 10.77
CA VAL A 525 17.48 10.52 11.90
C VAL A 525 16.25 10.15 12.73
N LEU A 526 15.11 9.87 12.10
CA LEU A 526 13.90 9.48 12.81
C LEU A 526 14.08 8.17 13.59
N ASP A 527 14.74 7.17 13.01
CA ASP A 527 15.11 5.91 13.68
C ASP A 527 16.00 6.18 14.91
N SER A 528 17.05 6.99 14.74
CA SER A 528 17.96 7.35 15.84
C SER A 528 17.23 8.07 16.97
N LEU A 529 16.31 8.98 16.63
CA LEU A 529 15.50 9.69 17.60
C LEU A 529 14.45 8.79 18.25
N ALA A 530 13.79 7.90 17.50
CA ALA A 530 12.86 6.92 18.04
C ALA A 530 13.53 6.06 19.11
N LYS A 531 14.67 5.44 18.78
CA LYS A 531 15.48 4.62 19.70
C LYS A 531 15.91 5.40 20.92
N LYS A 532 16.43 6.62 20.75
CA LYS A 532 16.82 7.50 21.86
C LYS A 532 15.67 7.80 22.83
N ASN A 533 14.44 7.85 22.32
CA ASN A 533 13.25 8.15 23.10
C ASN A 533 12.46 6.89 23.53
N GLY A 534 12.92 5.69 23.20
CA GLY A 534 12.25 4.43 23.56
C GLY A 534 10.99 4.14 22.75
N TYR A 535 10.89 4.67 21.52
CA TYR A 535 9.79 4.41 20.59
C TYR A 535 10.18 3.34 19.58
N GLU A 536 9.21 2.49 19.22
CA GLU A 536 9.26 1.76 17.96
C GLU A 536 9.07 2.73 16.77
N PHE A 537 9.54 2.34 15.59
CA PHE A 537 9.35 3.11 14.36
C PHE A 537 8.60 2.28 13.30
N SER A 538 7.39 2.72 12.91
CA SER A 538 6.66 2.17 11.75
C SER A 538 6.60 3.15 10.60
N GLY A 539 6.52 2.63 9.38
CA GLY A 539 6.21 3.47 8.23
C GLY A 539 5.75 2.70 6.99
N GLU A 540 5.12 3.45 6.08
CA GLU A 540 4.57 2.97 4.81
C GLU A 540 5.48 3.34 3.62
N SER A 541 4.97 3.20 2.40
CA SER A 541 5.74 3.39 1.16
C SER A 541 6.04 4.86 0.87
N ALA A 542 7.20 5.13 0.29
CA ALA A 542 7.55 6.42 -0.30
C ALA A 542 7.23 6.47 -1.81
N ALA A 543 7.17 5.32 -2.47
CA ALA A 543 6.66 5.16 -3.82
C ALA A 543 5.11 5.18 -3.84
N PRO A 544 4.50 5.48 -4.99
CA PRO A 544 5.11 5.91 -6.24
C PRO A 544 5.21 7.45 -6.36
N VAL A 545 5.58 8.17 -5.29
CA VAL A 545 5.72 9.64 -5.33
C VAL A 545 7.16 10.14 -5.20
N MET A 546 7.96 9.56 -4.31
CA MET A 546 9.35 9.97 -4.09
C MET A 546 10.29 9.08 -4.89
N CYS A 547 11.15 9.70 -5.71
CA CYS A 547 12.09 8.94 -6.55
C CYS A 547 13.07 8.10 -5.68
N GLY A 548 13.19 6.81 -5.96
CA GLY A 548 14.16 5.95 -5.29
C GLY A 548 13.85 4.45 -5.38
N ASP A 549 14.52 3.67 -4.52
CA ASP A 549 14.22 2.27 -4.22
C ASP A 549 13.29 2.18 -3.01
N ASP A 550 12.01 1.92 -3.25
CA ASP A 550 11.00 1.94 -2.18
C ASP A 550 11.21 0.84 -1.12
N MET A 551 11.89 -0.26 -1.47
CA MET A 551 12.16 -1.28 -0.46
C MET A 551 13.24 -0.83 0.54
N LEU A 552 14.03 0.20 0.23
CA LEU A 552 15.26 0.48 0.95
C LEU A 552 15.05 1.11 2.34
N HIS A 553 14.04 1.97 2.53
CA HIS A 553 13.84 2.63 3.84
C HIS A 553 13.34 1.69 4.91
N TYR A 554 12.63 0.62 4.54
CA TYR A 554 12.12 -0.39 5.48
C TYR A 554 13.22 -1.02 6.34
N LYS A 555 14.50 -0.99 5.93
CA LYS A 555 15.61 -1.44 6.78
C LYS A 555 15.76 -0.62 8.08
N LYS A 556 15.36 0.66 8.04
CA LYS A 556 15.37 1.60 9.18
C LYS A 556 14.14 1.47 10.09
N LEU A 557 13.10 0.79 9.64
CA LEU A 557 11.85 0.64 10.38
C LEU A 557 11.90 -0.61 11.27
N ASP A 558 11.26 -0.55 12.44
CA ASP A 558 11.00 -1.74 13.25
C ASP A 558 9.81 -2.53 12.68
N ILE A 559 8.83 -1.79 12.15
CA ILE A 559 7.57 -2.35 11.66
C ILE A 559 7.24 -1.75 10.27
N PRO A 560 7.56 -2.45 9.18
CA PRO A 560 7.04 -2.16 7.85
C PRO A 560 5.51 -2.17 7.84
N MET A 561 4.89 -1.30 7.04
CA MET A 561 3.44 -1.24 6.91
C MET A 561 3.07 -1.06 5.44
N GLY A 562 2.13 -1.87 4.93
CA GLY A 562 1.53 -1.69 3.60
C GLY A 562 0.07 -1.25 3.69
N GLU A 563 -0.65 -1.18 2.58
CA GLU A 563 -2.03 -0.66 2.57
C GLU A 563 -2.91 -1.42 1.57
N PHE A 564 -4.12 -1.80 1.98
CA PHE A 564 -5.09 -2.42 1.07
C PHE A 564 -6.50 -1.87 1.24
N TRP A 565 -7.20 -1.77 0.11
CA TRP A 565 -8.49 -1.09 0.04
C TRP A 565 -9.65 -2.05 -0.20
N LEU A 566 -10.81 -1.69 0.34
CA LEU A 566 -12.08 -2.31 0.05
C LEU A 566 -12.79 -1.54 -1.08
N ASN A 567 -13.26 -2.28 -2.09
CA ASN A 567 -14.13 -1.78 -3.17
C ASN A 567 -13.63 -0.50 -3.89
N SER A 568 -12.31 -0.26 -3.90
CA SER A 568 -11.72 0.99 -4.40
C SER A 568 -10.57 0.70 -5.37
N PRO A 569 -10.84 0.08 -6.54
CA PRO A 569 -9.79 -0.41 -7.44
C PRO A 569 -8.85 0.70 -7.95
N THR A 570 -9.30 1.96 -7.99
CA THR A 570 -8.46 3.09 -8.41
C THR A 570 -7.45 3.52 -7.35
N HIS A 571 -7.72 3.25 -6.06
CA HIS A 571 -6.92 3.69 -4.93
C HIS A 571 -6.22 2.52 -4.20
N ASP A 572 -6.61 1.27 -4.50
CA ASP A 572 -5.94 0.09 -3.94
C ASP A 572 -4.44 0.09 -4.30
N LYS A 573 -3.60 -0.33 -3.34
CA LYS A 573 -2.14 -0.24 -3.41
C LYS A 573 -1.47 -1.62 -3.26
N PRO A 574 -1.74 -2.60 -4.15
CA PRO A 574 -1.18 -3.95 -3.98
C PRO A 574 0.34 -4.00 -4.07
N THR A 575 1.00 -3.05 -4.74
CA THR A 575 2.47 -3.00 -4.77
C THR A 575 3.03 -2.54 -3.42
N ASP A 576 2.38 -1.59 -2.73
CA ASP A 576 2.73 -1.17 -1.37
C ASP A 576 2.68 -2.33 -0.36
N ILE A 577 1.68 -3.22 -0.49
CA ILE A 577 1.61 -4.46 0.29
C ILE A 577 2.84 -5.36 0.03
N LEU A 578 3.24 -5.52 -1.24
CA LEU A 578 4.41 -6.34 -1.58
C LEU A 578 5.73 -5.67 -1.19
N ASP A 579 5.82 -4.35 -1.21
CA ASP A 579 7.00 -3.61 -0.74
C ASP A 579 7.23 -3.87 0.76
N ALA A 580 6.20 -3.64 1.58
CA ALA A 580 6.28 -3.87 3.03
C ALA A 580 6.55 -5.34 3.39
N ILE A 581 5.92 -6.29 2.69
CA ILE A 581 6.11 -7.73 2.94
C ILE A 581 7.51 -8.17 2.52
N SER A 582 7.90 -7.88 1.27
CA SER A 582 9.20 -8.31 0.73
C SER A 582 10.34 -7.73 1.56
N ALA A 583 10.27 -6.42 1.86
CA ALA A 583 11.28 -5.77 2.69
C ALA A 583 11.24 -6.30 4.14
N GLY A 584 10.06 -6.54 4.70
CA GLY A 584 9.91 -7.14 6.01
C GLY A 584 10.59 -8.51 6.12
N HIS A 585 10.41 -9.39 5.13
CA HIS A 585 11.09 -10.68 5.09
C HIS A 585 12.60 -10.55 4.89
N VAL A 586 13.02 -9.76 3.91
CA VAL A 586 14.43 -9.56 3.53
C VAL A 586 15.26 -8.93 4.66
N TYR A 587 14.73 -7.91 5.34
CA TYR A 587 15.42 -7.23 6.45
C TYR A 587 15.09 -7.82 7.83
N GLY A 588 14.38 -8.94 7.89
CA GLY A 588 14.11 -9.69 9.12
C GLY A 588 13.21 -8.98 10.13
N LYS A 589 12.16 -8.32 9.65
CA LYS A 589 11.14 -7.67 10.47
C LYS A 589 10.04 -8.68 10.81
N PRO A 590 9.85 -9.04 12.09
CA PRO A 590 8.93 -10.13 12.47
C PRO A 590 7.45 -9.72 12.37
N VAL A 591 7.16 -8.42 12.46
CA VAL A 591 5.82 -7.88 12.35
C VAL A 591 5.75 -6.98 11.11
N ILE A 592 4.78 -7.29 10.25
CA ILE A 592 4.48 -6.51 9.05
C ILE A 592 3.03 -6.06 9.19
N GLN A 593 2.85 -4.74 9.26
CA GLN A 593 1.56 -4.12 9.42
C GLN A 593 0.85 -3.90 8.09
N ALA A 594 -0.47 -3.69 8.14
CA ALA A 594 -1.16 -3.03 7.05
C ALA A 594 -2.22 -2.06 7.54
N GLU A 595 -2.31 -0.90 6.89
CA GLU A 595 -3.52 -0.10 6.83
C GLU A 595 -4.59 -0.93 6.11
N ALA A 596 -5.70 -1.17 6.81
CA ALA A 596 -6.66 -2.19 6.42
C ALA A 596 -8.06 -1.63 6.18
N PHE A 597 -8.63 -2.00 5.02
CA PHE A 597 -10.01 -1.75 4.59
C PHE A 597 -10.35 -0.30 4.26
N THR A 598 -9.35 0.50 3.90
CA THR A 598 -9.56 1.85 3.38
C THR A 598 -10.53 1.79 2.22
N THR A 599 -11.57 2.63 2.24
CA THR A 599 -12.68 2.56 1.30
C THR A 599 -12.96 3.96 0.81
N LEU A 600 -12.73 4.25 -0.47
CA LEU A 600 -12.85 5.59 -1.02
C LEU A 600 -14.26 6.18 -0.83
N ARG A 601 -15.29 5.36 -1.05
CA ARG A 601 -16.69 5.73 -0.87
C ARG A 601 -17.45 4.60 -0.21
N MET A 602 -17.93 4.87 1.00
CA MET A 602 -18.73 3.95 1.78
C MET A 602 -20.20 3.95 1.35
N ASP A 603 -20.77 2.75 1.30
CA ASP A 603 -22.17 2.50 0.99
C ASP A 603 -23.04 2.34 2.24
N TRP A 604 -22.42 2.31 3.44
CA TRP A 604 -23.06 2.05 4.73
C TRP A 604 -23.72 0.67 4.83
N ASN A 605 -23.31 -0.26 3.97
CA ASN A 605 -23.72 -1.66 3.97
C ASN A 605 -22.59 -2.61 4.40
N GLU A 606 -21.45 -2.06 4.79
CA GLU A 606 -20.25 -2.82 5.15
C GLU A 606 -20.39 -3.45 6.54
N TYR A 607 -20.06 -4.73 6.65
CA TYR A 607 -20.09 -5.51 7.88
C TYR A 607 -18.97 -6.57 7.92
N PRO A 608 -18.61 -7.13 9.08
CA PRO A 608 -17.46 -8.04 9.19
C PRO A 608 -17.42 -9.24 8.23
N GLY A 609 -18.58 -9.85 7.93
CA GLY A 609 -18.65 -11.04 7.09
C GLY A 609 -18.14 -10.81 5.66
N MET A 610 -18.41 -9.64 5.08
CA MET A 610 -17.90 -9.28 3.75
C MET A 610 -16.44 -8.83 3.74
N LEU A 611 -15.86 -8.50 4.89
CA LEU A 611 -14.44 -8.10 4.99
C LEU A 611 -13.50 -9.31 5.10
N LYS A 612 -14.03 -10.48 5.47
CA LYS A 612 -13.21 -11.64 5.83
C LYS A 612 -12.32 -12.14 4.69
N TYR A 613 -12.85 -12.26 3.47
CA TYR A 613 -12.07 -12.84 2.37
C TYR A 613 -10.91 -11.91 1.94
N ILE A 614 -11.13 -10.58 1.97
CA ILE A 614 -10.08 -9.59 1.73
C ILE A 614 -9.04 -9.53 2.84
N GLN A 615 -9.48 -9.67 4.08
CA GLN A 615 -8.58 -9.85 5.22
C GLN A 615 -7.67 -11.07 5.02
N ASP A 616 -8.25 -12.21 4.68
CA ASP A 616 -7.56 -13.49 4.63
C ASP A 616 -6.54 -13.57 3.49
N ARG A 617 -6.85 -13.01 2.32
CA ARG A 617 -5.84 -12.99 1.25
C ARG A 617 -4.65 -12.12 1.61
N ASN A 618 -4.82 -11.02 2.33
CA ASN A 618 -3.70 -10.17 2.77
C ASN A 618 -2.85 -10.84 3.86
N TYR A 619 -3.47 -11.61 4.77
CA TYR A 619 -2.72 -12.53 5.63
C TYR A 619 -1.91 -13.55 4.83
N SER A 620 -2.48 -14.07 3.74
CA SER A 620 -1.81 -15.04 2.89
C SER A 620 -0.62 -14.47 2.10
N LEU A 621 -0.60 -13.15 1.87
CA LEU A 621 0.55 -12.48 1.27
C LEU A 621 1.70 -12.38 2.27
N GLY A 622 1.43 -12.06 3.54
CA GLY A 622 2.46 -11.96 4.57
C GLY A 622 2.15 -11.00 5.72
N ILE A 623 1.09 -10.19 5.61
CA ILE A 623 0.66 -9.28 6.69
C ILE A 623 0.33 -10.09 7.94
N ASN A 624 0.72 -9.58 9.11
CA ASN A 624 0.43 -10.25 10.38
C ASN A 624 0.02 -9.29 11.52
N ARG A 625 -0.22 -8.01 11.22
CA ARG A 625 -0.88 -7.05 12.13
C ARG A 625 -1.67 -5.98 11.37
N PHE A 626 -2.97 -5.86 11.60
CA PHE A 626 -3.79 -4.81 10.99
C PHE A 626 -3.91 -3.56 11.85
N VAL A 627 -3.98 -2.43 11.15
CA VAL A 627 -4.49 -1.15 11.64
C VAL A 627 -5.75 -0.85 10.85
N PHE A 628 -6.93 -0.93 11.45
CA PHE A 628 -8.17 -0.69 10.71
C PHE A 628 -8.29 0.80 10.38
N HIS A 629 -8.39 1.10 9.09
CA HIS A 629 -8.76 2.41 8.57
C HIS A 629 -10.28 2.41 8.34
N VAL A 630 -11.07 3.21 9.05
CA VAL A 630 -10.69 4.20 10.08
C VAL A 630 -11.70 4.27 11.22
N PHE A 631 -11.19 4.53 12.42
CA PHE A 631 -11.97 4.83 13.60
C PHE A 631 -12.05 6.35 13.76
N THR A 632 -13.16 6.98 13.37
CA THR A 632 -13.29 8.43 13.51
C THR A 632 -13.83 8.81 14.89
N LEU A 633 -13.23 9.82 15.54
CA LEU A 633 -13.75 10.33 16.80
C LEU A 633 -15.13 10.96 16.60
N ASN A 634 -16.13 10.46 17.32
CA ASN A 634 -17.46 11.07 17.37
C ASN A 634 -17.59 11.94 18.64
N PRO A 635 -17.62 13.29 18.54
CA PRO A 635 -17.67 14.15 19.72
C PRO A 635 -19.01 14.10 20.46
N TRP A 636 -20.03 13.50 19.86
CA TRP A 636 -21.37 13.38 20.44
C TRP A 636 -21.76 11.89 20.57
N PRO A 637 -21.48 11.24 21.72
CA PRO A 637 -21.79 9.82 21.91
C PRO A 637 -23.26 9.42 21.74
N ASN A 638 -24.18 10.40 21.77
CA ASN A 638 -25.61 10.21 21.59
C ASN A 638 -26.10 10.44 20.15
N ARG A 639 -25.24 10.86 19.22
CA ARG A 639 -25.58 11.09 17.80
C ARG A 639 -24.95 10.01 16.93
N MET A 640 -25.76 9.23 16.22
CA MET A 640 -25.31 8.10 15.40
C MET A 640 -25.77 8.27 13.95
N PRO A 641 -25.00 7.84 12.93
CA PRO A 641 -23.65 7.27 13.03
C PRO A 641 -22.53 8.27 13.37
N GLY A 642 -22.81 9.58 13.33
CA GLY A 642 -21.91 10.61 13.85
C GLY A 642 -20.90 11.16 12.83
N MET A 643 -19.68 11.42 13.31
CA MET A 643 -18.57 11.94 12.50
C MET A 643 -17.91 10.84 11.65
N THR A 644 -17.40 11.21 10.48
CA THR A 644 -16.63 10.34 9.56
C THR A 644 -15.52 11.14 8.86
N LEU A 645 -14.56 10.47 8.24
CA LEU A 645 -13.63 11.05 7.27
C LEU A 645 -14.33 11.25 5.92
N GLY A 646 -15.27 12.20 5.85
CA GLY A 646 -16.07 12.40 4.64
C GLY A 646 -16.76 11.10 4.19
N PRO A 647 -16.69 10.72 2.90
CA PRO A 647 -17.20 9.45 2.39
C PRO A 647 -16.24 8.26 2.60
N THR A 648 -15.02 8.51 3.08
CA THR A 648 -13.94 7.52 3.15
C THR A 648 -14.05 6.70 4.43
N GLY A 649 -14.11 5.37 4.29
CA GLY A 649 -14.16 4.41 5.39
C GLY A 649 -12.94 3.49 5.41
N LEU A 650 -13.02 2.30 5.99
CA LEU A 650 -14.17 1.68 6.66
C LEU A 650 -14.65 2.51 7.85
N PHE A 651 -15.96 2.65 8.04
CA PHE A 651 -16.50 3.32 9.24
C PHE A 651 -16.47 2.38 10.45
N PHE A 652 -15.29 2.10 11.00
CA PHE A 652 -15.09 1.17 12.11
C PHE A 652 -15.05 1.92 13.45
N GLN A 653 -16.23 2.29 13.96
CA GLN A 653 -16.35 3.09 15.18
C GLN A 653 -17.56 2.68 16.04
N PRO A 654 -17.64 3.09 17.33
CA PRO A 654 -18.67 2.63 18.30
C PRO A 654 -20.10 2.93 17.88
N ALA A 655 -20.27 3.88 16.96
CA ALA A 655 -21.53 4.27 16.38
C ALA A 655 -22.09 3.28 15.34
N GLN A 656 -21.31 2.28 14.90
CA GLN A 656 -21.81 1.23 14.01
C GLN A 656 -22.91 0.40 14.67
N THR A 657 -23.93 0.04 13.91
CA THR A 657 -25.01 -0.84 14.38
C THR A 657 -24.45 -2.15 14.93
N TRP A 658 -23.52 -2.75 14.18
CA TRP A 658 -22.89 -4.04 14.46
C TRP A 658 -21.66 -3.95 15.37
N TRP A 659 -21.34 -2.80 15.98
CA TRP A 659 -20.15 -2.62 16.83
C TRP A 659 -19.98 -3.70 17.90
N LYS A 660 -21.03 -3.94 18.70
CA LYS A 660 -20.98 -4.91 19.81
C LYS A 660 -20.77 -6.36 19.34
N PRO A 661 -21.51 -6.88 18.34
CA PRO A 661 -21.25 -8.23 17.86
C PRO A 661 -19.96 -8.36 17.02
N ALA A 662 -19.41 -7.27 16.47
CA ALA A 662 -18.12 -7.28 15.77
C ALA A 662 -16.91 -7.70 16.63
N LYS A 663 -17.04 -7.74 17.97
CA LYS A 663 -16.04 -8.35 18.85
C LYS A 663 -15.59 -9.74 18.38
N ALA A 664 -16.52 -10.52 17.84
CA ALA A 664 -16.22 -11.86 17.34
C ALA A 664 -15.24 -11.85 16.15
N TRP A 665 -15.37 -10.85 15.27
CA TRP A 665 -14.44 -10.62 14.17
C TRP A 665 -13.08 -10.09 14.65
N VAL A 666 -13.06 -9.17 15.62
CA VAL A 666 -11.79 -8.72 16.22
C VAL A 666 -11.07 -9.87 16.94
N THR A 667 -11.82 -10.78 17.57
CA THR A 667 -11.26 -11.99 18.18
C THR A 667 -10.68 -12.93 17.12
N TYR A 668 -11.37 -13.13 15.99
CA TYR A 668 -10.82 -13.86 14.84
C TYR A 668 -9.49 -13.26 14.38
N THR A 669 -9.44 -11.93 14.21
CA THR A 669 -8.23 -11.19 13.84
C THR A 669 -7.09 -11.45 14.81
N GLN A 670 -7.35 -11.38 16.12
CA GLN A 670 -6.35 -11.66 17.16
C GLN A 670 -5.77 -13.07 17.07
N ARG A 671 -6.62 -14.10 16.86
CA ARG A 671 -6.17 -15.49 16.75
C ARG A 671 -5.31 -15.70 15.52
N CYS A 672 -5.71 -15.16 14.37
CA CYS A 672 -4.93 -15.24 13.14
C CYS A 672 -3.56 -14.58 13.32
N GLN A 673 -3.52 -13.33 13.80
CA GLN A 673 -2.27 -12.60 14.01
C GLN A 673 -1.35 -13.31 15.02
N ALA A 674 -1.91 -13.95 16.06
CA ALA A 674 -1.13 -14.68 17.05
C ALA A 674 -0.32 -15.84 16.43
N LEU A 675 -0.88 -16.54 15.45
CA LEU A 675 -0.20 -17.61 14.73
C LEU A 675 0.66 -17.09 13.58
N LEU A 676 0.19 -16.06 12.86
CA LEU A 676 0.92 -15.45 11.74
C LEU A 676 2.14 -14.62 12.17
N GLN A 677 2.30 -14.36 13.46
CA GLN A 677 3.51 -13.79 14.07
C GLN A 677 4.43 -14.87 14.69
N TYR A 678 4.12 -16.16 14.57
CA TYR A 678 4.93 -17.23 15.16
C TYR A 678 5.91 -17.80 14.13
N GLY A 679 7.19 -17.95 14.52
CA GLY A 679 8.24 -18.46 13.63
C GLY A 679 8.57 -17.52 12.46
N THR A 680 9.19 -18.08 11.42
CA THR A 680 9.59 -17.35 10.19
C THR A 680 8.70 -17.75 9.00
N PRO A 681 8.43 -16.84 8.06
CA PRO A 681 7.67 -17.17 6.86
C PRO A 681 8.47 -18.09 5.93
N VAL A 682 7.76 -18.92 5.17
CA VAL A 682 8.34 -19.89 4.22
C VAL A 682 8.16 -19.40 2.80
N VAL A 683 9.27 -18.98 2.19
CA VAL A 683 9.30 -18.41 0.84
C VAL A 683 10.47 -19.02 0.08
N ASP A 684 10.19 -19.76 -1.00
CA ASP A 684 11.24 -20.50 -1.72
C ASP A 684 11.93 -19.65 -2.81
N ILE A 685 11.34 -18.52 -3.22
CA ILE A 685 11.77 -17.76 -4.41
C ILE A 685 12.09 -16.31 -4.01
N ALA A 686 13.26 -15.82 -4.41
CA ALA A 686 13.58 -14.39 -4.41
C ALA A 686 13.55 -13.86 -5.84
N VAL A 687 12.98 -12.68 -6.06
CA VAL A 687 12.87 -12.04 -7.38
C VAL A 687 13.63 -10.72 -7.36
N PHE A 688 14.73 -10.64 -8.11
CA PHE A 688 15.56 -9.44 -8.16
C PHE A 688 14.80 -8.27 -8.79
N THR A 689 14.81 -7.09 -8.14
CA THR A 689 14.06 -5.91 -8.61
C THR A 689 14.79 -5.09 -9.68
N GLY A 690 15.99 -5.50 -10.07
CA GLY A 690 16.80 -4.81 -11.07
C GLY A 690 17.59 -3.62 -10.51
N GLU A 691 18.32 -2.95 -11.40
CA GLU A 691 19.22 -1.84 -11.03
C GLU A 691 18.66 -0.45 -11.39
N GLY A 692 17.60 -0.40 -12.21
CA GLY A 692 16.92 0.83 -12.62
C GLY A 692 16.36 1.61 -11.43
N LEU A 693 16.17 2.91 -11.63
CA LEU A 693 15.57 3.82 -10.66
C LEU A 693 14.57 4.76 -11.33
N PRO A 694 13.41 5.02 -10.71
CA PRO A 694 12.93 4.42 -9.45
C PRO A 694 12.60 2.93 -9.61
N ARG A 695 12.56 2.19 -8.49
CA ARG A 695 12.18 0.76 -8.44
C ARG A 695 11.43 0.42 -7.15
N ARG A 696 10.74 -0.71 -7.17
CA ARG A 696 9.97 -1.26 -6.05
C ARG A 696 9.72 -2.76 -6.24
N ALA A 697 8.96 -3.39 -5.34
CA ALA A 697 8.55 -4.78 -5.45
C ALA A 697 7.80 -5.07 -6.75
N ILE A 698 7.92 -6.31 -7.24
CA ILE A 698 7.36 -6.72 -8.54
C ILE A 698 6.05 -7.47 -8.31
N LEU A 699 4.95 -6.98 -8.89
CA LEU A 699 3.66 -7.68 -8.89
C LEU A 699 3.70 -8.99 -9.71
N PRO A 700 2.88 -10.01 -9.35
CA PRO A 700 2.92 -11.32 -10.01
C PRO A 700 2.56 -11.26 -11.51
N GLU A 701 1.72 -10.31 -11.93
CA GLU A 701 1.38 -10.09 -13.34
C GLU A 701 2.60 -9.74 -14.20
N ARG A 702 3.56 -9.01 -13.62
CA ARG A 702 4.81 -8.62 -14.28
C ARG A 702 5.80 -9.78 -14.44
N LEU A 703 5.50 -10.94 -13.83
CA LEU A 703 6.31 -12.15 -13.92
C LEU A 703 5.84 -13.13 -14.99
N ILE A 704 4.75 -12.84 -15.73
CA ILE A 704 4.23 -13.75 -16.78
C ILE A 704 5.29 -14.09 -17.83
N ASN A 705 6.07 -13.11 -18.28
CA ASN A 705 7.11 -13.33 -19.29
C ASN A 705 8.36 -14.05 -18.74
N THR A 706 8.46 -14.18 -17.42
CA THR A 706 9.60 -14.79 -16.71
C THR A 706 9.26 -16.21 -16.25
N LEU A 707 8.08 -16.41 -15.65
CA LEU A 707 7.66 -17.65 -15.02
C LEU A 707 6.34 -18.21 -15.61
N PRO A 708 6.15 -18.23 -16.95
CA PRO A 708 4.87 -18.61 -17.55
C PRO A 708 4.44 -20.03 -17.18
N GLY A 709 5.41 -20.93 -16.98
CA GLY A 709 5.16 -22.29 -16.57
C GLY A 709 4.48 -22.39 -15.21
N LEU A 710 4.95 -21.60 -14.23
CA LEU A 710 4.44 -21.58 -12.86
C LEU A 710 3.10 -20.85 -12.76
N ILE A 711 2.94 -19.74 -13.47
CA ILE A 711 1.69 -18.96 -13.49
C ILE A 711 0.57 -19.72 -14.19
N GLY A 712 0.89 -20.36 -15.32
CA GLY A 712 -0.03 -21.24 -16.05
C GLY A 712 -0.91 -20.51 -17.06
N LYS A 713 -1.33 -21.28 -18.08
CA LYS A 713 -1.97 -20.76 -19.30
C LYS A 713 -3.25 -19.96 -19.08
N ALA A 714 -4.05 -20.30 -18.08
CA ALA A 714 -5.32 -19.61 -17.83
C ALA A 714 -5.12 -18.16 -17.36
N ALA A 715 -4.20 -17.94 -16.41
CA ALA A 715 -3.85 -16.60 -15.94
C ALA A 715 -3.15 -15.79 -17.04
N ILE A 716 -2.28 -16.41 -17.84
CA ILE A 716 -1.64 -15.77 -19.00
C ILE A 716 -2.69 -15.29 -20.01
N LYS A 717 -3.62 -16.16 -20.42
CA LYS A 717 -4.69 -15.79 -21.37
C LYS A 717 -5.58 -14.66 -20.84
N ARG A 718 -5.90 -14.69 -19.54
CA ARG A 718 -6.66 -13.61 -18.88
C ARG A 718 -5.88 -12.29 -18.95
N GLU A 719 -4.59 -12.32 -18.67
CA GLU A 719 -3.75 -11.13 -18.69
C GLU A 719 -3.55 -10.59 -20.11
N GLU A 720 -3.34 -11.46 -21.10
CA GLU A 720 -3.27 -11.07 -22.52
C GLU A 720 -4.55 -10.35 -22.95
N ALA A 721 -5.72 -10.88 -22.58
CA ALA A 721 -7.00 -10.24 -22.86
C ALA A 721 -7.16 -8.89 -22.13
N ARG A 722 -6.74 -8.81 -20.86
CA ARG A 722 -6.76 -7.58 -20.06
C ARG A 722 -5.88 -6.49 -20.67
N LEU A 723 -4.63 -6.82 -21.00
CA LEU A 723 -3.64 -5.89 -21.55
C LEU A 723 -3.93 -5.50 -23.01
N ALA A 724 -4.53 -6.39 -23.81
CA ALA A 724 -5.03 -6.04 -25.14
C ALA A 724 -6.07 -4.91 -25.08
N ASN A 725 -6.81 -4.83 -23.96
CA ASN A 725 -7.68 -3.71 -23.59
C ASN A 725 -8.63 -3.28 -24.73
N VAL A 726 -9.14 -4.26 -25.47
CA VAL A 726 -9.97 -4.03 -26.67
C VAL A 726 -11.23 -3.25 -26.28
N GLY A 727 -11.48 -2.15 -26.97
CA GLY A 727 -12.59 -1.24 -26.68
C GLY A 727 -12.38 -0.30 -25.49
N VAL A 728 -11.28 -0.45 -24.73
CA VAL A 728 -10.93 0.36 -23.56
C VAL A 728 -12.12 0.49 -22.59
N PRO A 729 -12.64 -0.65 -22.08
CA PRO A 729 -13.85 -0.66 -21.28
C PRO A 729 -13.68 0.14 -19.98
N MET A 730 -14.74 0.83 -19.61
CA MET A 730 -14.84 1.64 -18.40
C MET A 730 -15.94 1.08 -17.51
N TRP A 731 -15.76 1.18 -16.20
CA TRP A 731 -16.79 0.86 -15.21
C TRP A 731 -16.91 1.96 -14.16
N ASN A 732 -18.00 1.92 -13.41
CA ASN A 732 -18.29 2.85 -12.33
C ASN A 732 -18.10 2.11 -11.00
N LYS A 733 -16.88 2.14 -10.43
CA LYS A 733 -16.55 1.38 -9.22
C LYS A 733 -15.48 2.07 -8.36
N PRO A 734 -15.77 2.43 -7.09
CA PRO A 734 -17.09 2.41 -6.46
C PRO A 734 -18.04 3.39 -7.14
N ASP A 735 -19.31 3.40 -6.74
CA ASP A 735 -20.32 4.27 -7.36
C ASP A 735 -19.86 5.73 -7.47
N GLY A 736 -20.01 6.29 -8.67
CA GLY A 736 -19.59 7.63 -9.07
C GLY A 736 -18.10 7.79 -9.39
N VAL A 737 -17.33 6.71 -9.52
CA VAL A 737 -15.92 6.72 -9.90
C VAL A 737 -15.74 5.96 -11.22
N MET A 738 -15.80 6.70 -12.32
CA MET A 738 -15.54 6.15 -13.66
C MET A 738 -14.06 5.88 -13.85
N ASN A 739 -13.70 4.63 -14.12
CA ASN A 739 -12.31 4.20 -14.29
C ASN A 739 -12.17 2.99 -15.23
N SER A 740 -10.93 2.67 -15.61
CA SER A 740 -10.61 1.55 -16.50
C SER A 740 -11.03 0.23 -15.87
N ALA A 741 -11.92 -0.50 -16.57
CA ALA A 741 -12.44 -1.79 -16.12
C ALA A 741 -11.39 -2.90 -16.13
N ASN A 742 -10.30 -2.72 -16.88
CA ASN A 742 -9.18 -3.65 -16.99
C ASN A 742 -8.01 -3.29 -16.07
N THR A 743 -8.19 -2.36 -15.12
CA THR A 743 -7.23 -2.16 -14.02
C THR A 743 -7.00 -3.49 -13.30
N SER A 744 -5.75 -3.82 -12.97
CA SER A 744 -5.46 -5.10 -12.33
C SER A 744 -6.22 -5.25 -11.00
N ASN A 745 -6.71 -6.47 -10.74
CA ASN A 745 -7.46 -6.79 -9.55
C ASN A 745 -6.67 -7.83 -8.72
N PRO A 746 -6.26 -7.51 -7.50
CA PRO A 746 -5.52 -8.44 -6.63
C PRO A 746 -6.24 -9.77 -6.38
N ALA A 747 -7.58 -9.81 -6.48
CA ALA A 747 -8.35 -11.04 -6.35
C ALA A 747 -8.10 -12.05 -7.48
N ASP A 748 -7.61 -11.62 -8.64
CA ASP A 748 -7.26 -12.50 -9.77
C ASP A 748 -5.90 -13.20 -9.59
N TRP A 749 -5.14 -12.80 -8.57
CA TRP A 749 -3.76 -13.19 -8.30
C TRP A 749 -3.60 -13.97 -6.98
N ILE A 750 -4.65 -14.68 -6.55
CA ILE A 750 -4.59 -15.59 -5.40
C ILE A 750 -3.74 -16.82 -5.75
N ASP A 751 -2.71 -17.10 -4.93
CA ASP A 751 -1.73 -18.18 -5.13
C ASP A 751 -1.15 -18.22 -6.57
N PRO A 752 -0.53 -17.13 -7.04
CA PRO A 752 -0.27 -16.94 -8.46
C PRO A 752 0.80 -17.88 -9.03
N LEU A 753 1.63 -18.47 -8.16
CA LEU A 753 2.65 -19.46 -8.54
C LEU A 753 2.21 -20.91 -8.24
N ARG A 754 0.95 -21.11 -7.84
CA ARG A 754 0.30 -22.41 -7.61
C ARG A 754 1.11 -23.29 -6.66
N GLY A 755 1.24 -22.87 -5.41
CA GLY A 755 1.92 -23.62 -4.35
C GLY A 755 3.37 -23.21 -4.07
N TYR A 756 3.81 -22.06 -4.57
CA TYR A 756 5.06 -21.40 -4.19
C TYR A 756 4.82 -19.95 -3.76
N LYS A 757 5.71 -19.43 -2.92
CA LYS A 757 5.75 -18.01 -2.54
C LYS A 757 7.04 -17.38 -3.03
N TYR A 758 7.00 -16.08 -3.27
CA TYR A 758 8.17 -15.29 -3.59
C TYR A 758 8.18 -13.98 -2.79
N ASP A 759 9.37 -13.45 -2.58
CA ASP A 759 9.61 -12.07 -2.17
C ASP A 759 10.37 -11.34 -3.28
N SER A 760 10.15 -10.03 -3.39
CA SER A 760 11.06 -9.16 -4.15
C SER A 760 12.37 -8.99 -3.38
N LEU A 761 13.50 -8.84 -4.09
CA LEU A 761 14.83 -8.69 -3.53
C LEU A 761 15.52 -7.50 -4.19
N ASN A 762 15.77 -6.45 -3.40
CA ASN A 762 16.42 -5.25 -3.89
C ASN A 762 17.96 -5.37 -3.93
N PRO A 763 18.67 -4.47 -4.63
CA PRO A 763 20.12 -4.49 -4.70
C PRO A 763 20.83 -4.44 -3.34
N ASP A 764 20.35 -3.66 -2.36
CA ASP A 764 20.95 -3.55 -1.02
C ASP A 764 21.03 -4.93 -0.35
N ALA A 765 19.90 -5.65 -0.31
CA ALA A 765 19.86 -6.99 0.25
C ALA A 765 20.66 -8.01 -0.56
N PHE A 766 20.58 -7.95 -1.89
CA PHE A 766 21.31 -8.82 -2.79
C PHE A 766 22.83 -8.75 -2.59
N PHE A 767 23.37 -7.54 -2.40
CA PHE A 767 24.80 -7.35 -2.19
C PHE A 767 25.26 -7.57 -0.74
N HIS A 768 24.41 -7.29 0.26
CA HIS A 768 24.88 -7.15 1.64
C HIS A 768 24.30 -8.15 2.65
N LEU A 769 23.18 -8.82 2.35
CA LEU A 769 22.45 -9.61 3.36
C LEU A 769 22.41 -11.12 3.08
N ILE A 770 22.66 -11.55 1.84
CA ILE A 770 22.61 -12.97 1.48
C ILE A 770 23.80 -13.70 2.11
N SER A 771 23.50 -14.73 2.89
CA SER A 771 24.43 -15.81 3.24
C SER A 771 23.99 -17.11 2.59
N VAL A 772 24.89 -17.88 1.99
CA VAL A 772 24.51 -19.14 1.33
C VAL A 772 24.80 -20.33 2.24
N LYS A 773 23.80 -21.19 2.44
CA LYS A 773 23.93 -22.48 3.14
C LYS A 773 23.28 -23.58 2.33
N ASN A 774 24.05 -24.60 1.96
CA ASN A 774 23.58 -25.72 1.14
C ASN A 774 22.93 -25.28 -0.19
N GLY A 775 23.41 -24.19 -0.80
CA GLY A 775 22.85 -23.60 -2.02
C GLY A 775 21.57 -22.79 -1.83
N ASP A 776 21.07 -22.64 -0.61
CA ASP A 776 19.93 -21.77 -0.28
C ASP A 776 20.45 -20.41 0.23
N MET A 777 19.76 -19.33 -0.12
CA MET A 777 20.07 -17.95 0.27
C MET A 777 19.35 -17.60 1.58
N ASP A 778 20.07 -17.68 2.70
CA ASP A 778 19.61 -17.30 4.03
C ASP A 778 19.70 -15.79 4.25
N MET A 779 18.61 -15.22 4.74
CA MET A 779 18.50 -13.82 5.15
C MET A 779 18.58 -13.66 6.68
N PRO A 780 18.95 -12.47 7.22
CA PRO A 780 19.08 -12.25 8.66
C PRO A 780 17.82 -12.56 9.48
N GLY A 781 16.63 -12.44 8.87
CA GLY A 781 15.33 -12.74 9.49
C GLY A 781 14.96 -14.22 9.58
N GLY A 782 15.80 -15.12 9.07
CA GLY A 782 15.55 -16.56 9.03
C GLY A 782 14.64 -17.03 7.88
N VAL A 783 14.31 -16.15 6.94
CA VAL A 783 13.80 -16.56 5.62
C VAL A 783 14.97 -17.12 4.80
N SER A 784 14.71 -18.16 4.02
CA SER A 784 15.71 -18.84 3.22
C SER A 784 15.14 -19.17 1.84
N TYR A 785 15.74 -18.62 0.79
CA TYR A 785 15.29 -18.76 -0.60
C TYR A 785 16.08 -19.83 -1.35
N LYS A 786 15.39 -20.67 -2.10
CA LYS A 786 15.99 -21.77 -2.86
C LYS A 786 16.28 -21.42 -4.32
N LEU A 787 15.75 -20.29 -4.78
CA LEU A 787 15.80 -19.85 -6.16
C LEU A 787 15.90 -18.34 -6.24
N LEU A 788 16.88 -17.84 -6.99
CA LEU A 788 16.93 -16.45 -7.44
C LEU A 788 16.37 -16.34 -8.86
N VAL A 789 15.39 -15.45 -9.04
CA VAL A 789 14.81 -15.12 -10.34
C VAL A 789 15.30 -13.75 -10.77
N LEU A 790 15.86 -13.67 -11.97
CA LEU A 790 16.19 -12.43 -12.65
C LEU A 790 15.12 -12.18 -13.70
N PRO A 791 14.16 -11.26 -13.48
CA PRO A 791 13.02 -11.13 -14.37
C PRO A 791 13.43 -10.71 -15.79
N ARG A 792 12.64 -11.15 -16.77
CA ARG A 792 12.67 -10.61 -18.13
C ARG A 792 12.06 -9.21 -18.17
N ALA A 793 12.22 -8.59 -19.34
CA ALA A 793 11.72 -7.26 -19.60
C ALA A 793 10.24 -7.11 -19.20
N ASN A 794 9.97 -6.05 -18.44
CA ASN A 794 8.63 -5.64 -18.01
C ASN A 794 8.58 -4.10 -17.94
N PRO A 795 7.41 -3.46 -17.74
CA PRO A 795 7.28 -2.01 -17.83
C PRO A 795 8.19 -1.20 -16.89
N MET A 796 8.53 -1.71 -15.70
CA MET A 796 9.43 -1.06 -14.73
C MET A 796 10.89 -1.56 -14.83
N MET A 797 11.16 -2.50 -15.73
CA MET A 797 12.51 -3.01 -16.04
C MET A 797 12.55 -3.45 -17.51
N PRO A 798 12.47 -2.52 -18.48
CA PRO A 798 12.46 -2.83 -19.90
C PRO A 798 13.84 -3.29 -20.41
N ASP A 799 14.92 -2.74 -19.83
CA ASP A 799 16.29 -3.23 -20.03
C ASP A 799 16.65 -4.22 -18.90
N THR A 800 17.16 -5.39 -19.30
CA THR A 800 17.58 -6.47 -18.39
C THR A 800 19.09 -6.71 -18.42
N THR A 801 19.84 -5.79 -19.01
CA THR A 801 21.30 -5.75 -18.94
C THR A 801 21.72 -5.55 -17.48
N LEU A 802 22.70 -6.33 -17.04
CA LEU A 802 23.17 -6.32 -15.65
C LEU A 802 24.55 -5.66 -15.59
N SER A 803 24.80 -4.86 -14.57
CA SER A 803 26.12 -4.29 -14.31
C SER A 803 27.15 -5.39 -14.04
N GLU A 804 28.42 -5.08 -14.28
CA GLU A 804 29.53 -5.99 -13.97
C GLU A 804 29.52 -6.42 -12.49
N GLN A 805 29.10 -5.54 -11.58
CA GLN A 805 29.00 -5.84 -10.16
C GLN A 805 27.93 -6.89 -9.86
N VAL A 806 26.75 -6.76 -10.47
CA VAL A 806 25.70 -7.78 -10.36
C VAL A 806 26.15 -9.09 -11.00
N GLN A 807 26.74 -9.04 -12.20
CA GLN A 807 27.25 -10.25 -12.86
C GLN A 807 28.28 -11.00 -12.00
N LYS A 808 29.23 -10.27 -11.40
CA LYS A 808 30.21 -10.84 -10.47
C LYS A 808 29.54 -11.49 -9.27
N ARG A 809 28.60 -10.79 -8.62
CA ARG A 809 27.88 -11.32 -7.46
C ARG A 809 27.04 -12.54 -7.82
N LEU A 810 26.41 -12.56 -8.99
CA LEU A 810 25.69 -13.73 -9.48
C LEU A 810 26.61 -14.94 -9.68
N ALA A 811 27.82 -14.73 -10.22
CA ALA A 811 28.80 -15.79 -10.39
C ALA A 811 29.25 -16.37 -9.03
N GLU A 812 29.44 -15.52 -8.02
CA GLU A 812 29.73 -15.96 -6.63
C GLU A 812 28.59 -16.83 -6.08
N LEU A 813 27.34 -16.37 -6.18
CA LEU A 813 26.17 -17.11 -5.72
C LEU A 813 26.01 -18.46 -6.44
N GLN A 814 26.26 -18.50 -7.76
CA GLN A 814 26.24 -19.75 -8.52
C GLN A 814 27.32 -20.72 -8.07
N HIS A 815 28.53 -20.22 -7.79
CA HIS A 815 29.63 -21.03 -7.26
C HIS A 815 29.29 -21.59 -5.86
N GLU A 816 28.56 -20.85 -5.04
CA GLU A 816 28.04 -21.30 -3.74
C GLU A 816 26.81 -22.23 -3.86
N GLY A 817 26.36 -22.57 -5.07
CA GLY A 817 25.31 -23.54 -5.34
C GLY A 817 23.89 -22.97 -5.46
N VAL A 818 23.75 -21.64 -5.49
CA VAL A 818 22.44 -20.97 -5.65
C VAL A 818 21.88 -21.23 -7.04
N LYS A 819 20.62 -21.64 -7.09
CA LYS A 819 19.89 -21.82 -8.36
C LYS A 819 19.43 -20.46 -8.86
N ILE A 820 19.80 -20.11 -10.09
CA ILE A 820 19.46 -18.82 -10.71
C ILE A 820 18.79 -19.06 -12.05
N ILE A 821 17.65 -18.40 -12.30
CA ILE A 821 16.94 -18.47 -13.58
C ILE A 821 16.60 -17.08 -14.12
N ARG A 822 16.55 -16.97 -15.45
CA ARG A 822 15.96 -15.80 -16.15
C ARG A 822 14.63 -16.11 -16.82
N PHE A 823 14.33 -17.39 -17.04
CA PHE A 823 13.09 -17.84 -17.66
C PHE A 823 12.74 -19.27 -17.22
N TYR A 824 11.47 -19.55 -17.00
CA TYR A 824 11.02 -20.89 -16.59
C TYR A 824 9.61 -21.24 -17.10
N ASN A 825 9.54 -22.25 -17.97
CA ASN A 825 8.29 -22.66 -18.62
C ASN A 825 7.71 -23.98 -18.08
N GLN A 826 8.34 -24.63 -17.11
CA GLN A 826 7.76 -25.84 -16.51
C GLN A 826 6.71 -25.52 -15.44
N ARG A 827 5.76 -26.43 -15.25
CA ARG A 827 4.62 -26.25 -14.32
C ARG A 827 5.01 -26.26 -12.85
N THR A 828 6.16 -26.83 -12.51
CA THR A 828 6.66 -27.01 -11.15
C THR A 828 8.17 -26.84 -11.13
N LEU A 829 8.74 -26.41 -10.00
CA LEU A 829 10.19 -26.36 -9.79
C LEU A 829 10.80 -27.71 -9.38
N ASN A 830 10.06 -28.83 -9.47
CA ASN A 830 10.56 -30.18 -9.16
C ASN A 830 11.89 -30.53 -9.89
N PRO A 831 12.10 -30.20 -11.18
CA PRO A 831 13.38 -30.45 -11.85
C PRO A 831 14.56 -29.70 -11.22
N LEU A 832 14.30 -28.62 -10.48
CA LEU A 832 15.29 -27.87 -9.70
C LEU A 832 15.38 -28.37 -8.25
N GLY A 833 14.73 -29.49 -7.91
CA GLY A 833 14.67 -30.04 -6.56
C GLY A 833 13.77 -29.26 -5.59
N ILE A 834 13.00 -28.28 -6.09
CA ILE A 834 12.13 -27.44 -5.26
C ILE A 834 10.68 -27.90 -5.47
N ARG A 835 10.15 -28.67 -4.52
CA ARG A 835 8.76 -29.15 -4.58
C ARG A 835 7.79 -28.07 -4.13
N ARG A 836 6.56 -28.03 -4.67
CA ARG A 836 5.49 -27.16 -4.17
C ARG A 836 5.33 -27.28 -2.67
N ASP A 837 5.12 -26.17 -1.99
CA ASP A 837 4.89 -26.17 -0.55
C ASP A 837 3.50 -26.75 -0.23
N ILE A 838 2.48 -26.28 -0.95
CA ILE A 838 1.10 -26.77 -0.84
C ILE A 838 0.54 -27.15 -2.22
N ILE A 839 -0.39 -28.10 -2.23
CA ILE A 839 -1.17 -28.48 -3.42
C ILE A 839 -2.62 -28.71 -2.96
N PHE A 840 -3.58 -28.13 -3.68
CA PHE A 840 -5.01 -28.35 -3.49
C PHE A 840 -5.55 -29.25 -4.60
N ARG A 841 -6.30 -30.29 -4.23
CA ARG A 841 -6.95 -31.21 -5.18
C ARG A 841 -8.42 -31.43 -4.83
N ASP A 842 -9.25 -31.67 -5.83
CA ASP A 842 -10.61 -32.16 -5.61
C ASP A 842 -10.63 -33.70 -5.41
N SER A 843 -11.83 -34.27 -5.24
CA SER A 843 -12.03 -35.71 -5.07
C SER A 843 -11.66 -36.54 -6.30
N THR A 844 -11.53 -35.92 -7.48
CA THR A 844 -11.05 -36.56 -8.71
C THR A 844 -9.53 -36.45 -8.87
N ASN A 845 -8.84 -35.96 -7.83
CA ASN A 845 -7.40 -35.72 -7.80
C ASN A 845 -6.92 -34.61 -8.76
N LYS A 846 -7.84 -33.77 -9.27
CA LYS A 846 -7.51 -32.63 -10.12
C LYS A 846 -7.09 -31.43 -9.27
N ILE A 847 -6.06 -30.71 -9.68
CA ILE A 847 -5.63 -29.48 -9.01
C ILE A 847 -6.71 -28.41 -9.15
N VAL A 848 -7.03 -27.73 -8.05
CA VAL A 848 -8.04 -26.68 -7.98
C VAL A 848 -7.48 -25.40 -7.37
N ASP A 849 -7.99 -24.26 -7.83
CA ASP A 849 -7.56 -22.92 -7.39
C ASP A 849 -8.61 -22.27 -6.45
N GLY A 850 -8.39 -21.00 -6.11
CA GLY A 850 -9.30 -20.20 -5.26
C GLY A 850 -9.03 -20.32 -3.76
N PHE A 851 -7.81 -20.68 -3.37
CA PHE A 851 -7.39 -20.77 -1.97
C PHE A 851 -6.21 -19.83 -1.70
N ALA A 852 -6.42 -18.89 -0.79
CA ALA A 852 -5.36 -18.07 -0.23
C ALA A 852 -4.63 -18.86 0.86
N TRP A 853 -3.31 -18.89 0.85
CA TRP A 853 -2.54 -19.61 1.87
C TRP A 853 -1.20 -18.94 2.20
N THR A 854 -0.68 -19.18 3.40
CA THR A 854 0.71 -18.88 3.76
C THR A 854 1.25 -19.95 4.72
N HIS A 855 2.57 -20.05 4.83
CA HIS A 855 3.26 -21.03 5.65
C HIS A 855 4.31 -20.33 6.52
N ARG A 856 4.28 -20.64 7.81
CA ARG A 856 5.32 -20.24 8.77
C ARG A 856 5.91 -21.46 9.45
N ARG A 857 7.19 -21.39 9.80
CA ARG A 857 7.88 -22.49 10.47
C ARG A 857 8.76 -22.04 11.63
N THR A 858 9.00 -22.98 12.53
CA THR A 858 10.09 -22.97 13.52
C THR A 858 10.91 -24.25 13.33
N ALA A 859 11.88 -24.51 14.21
CA ALA A 859 12.61 -25.78 14.18
C ALA A 859 11.69 -27.01 14.32
N THR A 860 10.60 -26.90 15.08
CA THR A 860 9.76 -28.04 15.49
C THR A 860 8.31 -27.95 15.02
N THR A 861 7.90 -26.87 14.36
CA THR A 861 6.49 -26.62 14.06
C THR A 861 6.32 -25.93 12.71
N ASP A 862 5.42 -26.45 11.89
CA ASP A 862 4.93 -25.82 10.67
C ASP A 862 3.47 -25.38 10.88
N ILE A 863 3.13 -24.20 10.37
CA ILE A 863 1.82 -23.55 10.49
C ILE A 863 1.39 -23.14 9.10
N TYR A 864 0.36 -23.79 8.56
CA TYR A 864 -0.28 -23.40 7.31
C TYR A 864 -1.59 -22.67 7.61
N PHE A 865 -1.72 -21.43 7.12
CA PHE A 865 -3.03 -20.76 7.04
C PHE A 865 -3.62 -21.01 5.67
N ILE A 866 -4.89 -21.40 5.60
CA ILE A 866 -5.62 -21.66 4.35
C ILE A 866 -6.98 -20.97 4.43
N SER A 867 -7.37 -20.24 3.40
CA SER A 867 -8.65 -19.57 3.28
C SER A 867 -9.28 -19.82 1.91
N ASN A 868 -10.54 -20.25 1.91
CA ASN A 868 -11.38 -20.31 0.73
C ASN A 868 -11.71 -18.87 0.29
N GLN A 869 -11.52 -18.56 -0.98
CA GLN A 869 -11.78 -17.22 -1.53
C GLN A 869 -13.07 -17.18 -2.37
N GLN A 870 -13.89 -18.24 -2.29
CA GLN A 870 -15.18 -18.34 -2.97
C GLN A 870 -16.35 -18.32 -1.97
N ASP A 871 -17.52 -17.90 -2.45
CA ASP A 871 -18.79 -17.81 -1.72
C ASP A 871 -19.53 -19.15 -1.59
N SER A 872 -18.84 -20.26 -1.80
CA SER A 872 -19.41 -21.60 -1.77
C SER A 872 -18.57 -22.54 -0.90
N LEU A 873 -19.24 -23.57 -0.37
CA LEU A 873 -18.58 -24.66 0.35
C LEU A 873 -17.61 -25.42 -0.56
N ARG A 874 -16.40 -25.69 -0.09
CA ARG A 874 -15.37 -26.43 -0.83
C ARG A 874 -14.87 -27.62 -0.03
N HIS A 875 -14.84 -28.79 -0.67
CA HIS A 875 -14.15 -29.98 -0.20
C HIS A 875 -12.87 -30.15 -1.02
N VAL A 876 -11.72 -30.21 -0.36
CA VAL A 876 -10.42 -30.36 -1.03
C VAL A 876 -9.48 -31.26 -0.25
N ILE A 877 -8.64 -31.99 -0.97
CA ILE A 877 -7.48 -32.69 -0.43
C ILE A 877 -6.30 -31.72 -0.50
N VAL A 878 -5.74 -31.41 0.66
CA VAL A 878 -4.53 -30.58 0.77
C VAL A 878 -3.33 -31.51 0.91
N SER A 879 -2.26 -31.24 0.17
CA SER A 879 -0.99 -31.96 0.26
C SER A 879 0.12 -30.98 0.63
N LEU A 880 0.70 -31.14 1.82
CA LEU A 880 1.67 -30.23 2.46
C LEU A 880 3.08 -30.80 2.36
N ARG A 881 4.10 -29.94 2.14
CA ARG A 881 5.52 -30.33 2.00
C ARG A 881 6.19 -30.61 3.35
N VAL A 882 5.49 -31.33 4.23
CA VAL A 882 5.92 -31.72 5.57
C VAL A 882 5.51 -33.17 5.78
N ALA A 883 6.31 -33.96 6.49
CA ALA A 883 6.03 -35.36 6.82
C ALA A 883 6.51 -35.68 8.23
N GLY A 884 6.11 -36.85 8.75
CA GLY A 884 6.52 -37.34 10.08
C GLY A 884 5.90 -36.58 11.24
N ARG A 885 4.82 -35.83 11.01
CA ARG A 885 4.08 -35.07 12.04
C ARG A 885 2.58 -35.28 11.89
N VAL A 886 1.88 -35.33 13.02
CA VAL A 886 0.41 -35.40 13.05
C VAL A 886 -0.16 -34.02 12.72
N PRO A 887 -1.06 -33.90 11.71
CA PRO A 887 -1.73 -32.64 11.44
C PRO A 887 -2.85 -32.37 12.44
N GLU A 888 -2.92 -31.12 12.93
CA GLU A 888 -4.03 -30.59 13.72
C GLU A 888 -4.75 -29.48 12.96
N LEU A 889 -6.07 -29.39 13.13
CA LEU A 889 -6.97 -28.45 12.48
C LEU A 889 -7.47 -27.44 13.51
N TRP A 890 -7.09 -26.18 13.35
CA TRP A 890 -7.38 -25.10 14.28
C TRP A 890 -8.27 -24.05 13.60
N GLU A 891 -9.47 -23.85 14.13
CA GLU A 891 -10.50 -22.98 13.55
C GLU A 891 -10.46 -21.58 14.17
N PRO A 892 -9.99 -20.54 13.47
CA PRO A 892 -9.81 -19.20 14.04
C PRO A 892 -11.12 -18.49 14.43
N VAL A 893 -12.26 -18.84 13.81
CA VAL A 893 -13.57 -18.25 14.16
C VAL A 893 -14.01 -18.71 15.55
N THR A 894 -13.97 -20.02 15.80
CA THR A 894 -14.48 -20.63 17.04
C THR A 894 -13.41 -20.75 18.13
N GLY A 895 -12.13 -20.81 17.75
CA GLY A 895 -11.01 -21.16 18.62
C GLY A 895 -10.90 -22.66 18.93
N LYS A 896 -11.72 -23.51 18.27
CA LYS A 896 -11.67 -24.97 18.44
C LYS A 896 -10.43 -25.53 17.73
N THR A 897 -9.84 -26.56 18.34
CA THR A 897 -8.67 -27.28 17.83
C THR A 897 -8.98 -28.77 17.85
N ARG A 898 -8.64 -29.51 16.79
CA ARG A 898 -8.76 -30.98 16.76
C ARG A 898 -7.55 -31.61 16.09
N ILE A 899 -7.23 -32.84 16.46
CA ILE A 899 -6.32 -33.69 15.68
C ILE A 899 -7.08 -34.14 14.43
N ALA A 900 -6.41 -34.16 13.27
CA ALA A 900 -7.02 -34.68 12.05
C ALA A 900 -7.25 -36.20 12.15
N SER A 901 -8.48 -36.64 11.90
CA SER A 901 -8.88 -38.05 11.93
C SER A 901 -8.46 -38.80 10.67
N GLN A 902 -8.35 -38.11 9.54
CA GLN A 902 -8.01 -38.67 8.23
C GLN A 902 -6.81 -37.96 7.62
N TRP A 903 -5.69 -38.65 7.47
CA TRP A 903 -4.51 -38.12 6.77
C TRP A 903 -3.59 -39.27 6.35
N LYS A 904 -2.68 -39.00 5.42
CA LYS A 904 -1.63 -39.93 5.03
C LYS A 904 -0.34 -39.19 4.73
N ILE A 905 0.79 -39.84 4.96
CA ILE A 905 2.10 -39.42 4.49
C ILE A 905 2.41 -40.22 3.24
N GLU A 906 2.55 -39.53 2.13
CA GLU A 906 2.87 -40.13 0.84
C GLU A 906 3.94 -39.27 0.15
N ASN A 907 5.01 -39.92 -0.35
CA ASN A 907 6.11 -39.24 -1.03
C ASN A 907 6.74 -38.09 -0.21
N GLY A 908 6.81 -38.25 1.11
CA GLY A 908 7.33 -37.23 2.03
C GLY A 908 6.47 -35.97 2.11
N ARG A 909 5.16 -36.09 1.89
CA ARG A 909 4.14 -35.04 2.05
C ARG A 909 3.02 -35.53 2.94
N THR A 910 2.39 -34.64 3.68
CA THR A 910 1.19 -34.94 4.48
C THR A 910 -0.04 -34.52 3.69
N GLU A 911 -0.92 -35.48 3.41
CA GLU A 911 -2.15 -35.29 2.67
C GLU A 911 -3.35 -35.47 3.59
N LEU A 912 -4.30 -34.54 3.53
CA LEU A 912 -5.53 -34.60 4.33
C LEU A 912 -6.68 -33.90 3.61
N PRO A 913 -7.89 -34.48 3.61
CA PRO A 913 -9.08 -33.80 3.13
C PRO A 913 -9.54 -32.75 4.16
N ILE A 914 -9.97 -31.59 3.69
CA ILE A 914 -10.58 -30.55 4.51
C ILE A 914 -11.87 -30.05 3.85
N GLN A 915 -12.74 -29.48 4.68
CA GLN A 915 -13.93 -28.77 4.26
C GLN A 915 -13.81 -27.31 4.70
N LEU A 916 -14.06 -26.38 3.79
CA LEU A 916 -14.08 -24.94 4.06
C LEU A 916 -15.38 -24.35 3.55
N ASP A 917 -16.17 -23.76 4.45
CA ASP A 917 -17.36 -22.99 4.10
C ASP A 917 -17.04 -21.80 3.18
N ALA A 918 -18.09 -21.15 2.67
CA ALA A 918 -17.97 -19.90 1.93
C ALA A 918 -17.07 -18.91 2.67
N TYR A 919 -15.99 -18.46 2.04
CA TYR A 919 -14.98 -17.59 2.64
C TYR A 919 -14.34 -18.11 3.95
N GLY A 920 -14.46 -19.39 4.26
CA GLY A 920 -13.96 -20.02 5.48
C GLY A 920 -12.43 -20.16 5.50
N SER A 921 -11.83 -20.15 6.68
CA SER A 921 -10.38 -20.31 6.85
C SER A 921 -10.02 -21.23 8.01
N ILE A 922 -8.85 -21.85 7.92
CA ILE A 922 -8.35 -22.82 8.89
C ILE A 922 -6.82 -22.72 9.01
N PHE A 923 -6.30 -23.08 10.18
CA PHE A 923 -4.89 -23.35 10.38
C PHE A 923 -4.66 -24.87 10.43
N ILE A 924 -3.63 -25.34 9.72
CA ILE A 924 -3.11 -26.70 9.85
C ILE A 924 -1.78 -26.62 10.58
N ILE A 925 -1.70 -27.20 11.78
CA ILE A 925 -0.50 -27.20 12.62
C ILE A 925 0.15 -28.59 12.55
N LEU A 926 1.44 -28.63 12.25
CA LEU A 926 2.24 -29.85 12.22
C LEU A 926 3.42 -29.68 13.17
N HIS A 927 3.32 -30.27 14.36
CA HIS A 927 4.39 -30.20 15.36
C HIS A 927 4.65 -31.53 16.06
N THR A 928 3.63 -32.36 16.25
CA THR A 928 3.73 -33.61 17.02
C THR A 928 4.39 -34.67 16.15
N PRO A 929 5.60 -35.16 16.47
CA PRO A 929 6.26 -36.20 15.68
C PRO A 929 5.45 -37.50 15.69
N THR A 930 5.49 -38.25 14.59
CA THR A 930 4.83 -39.55 14.49
C THR A 930 5.57 -40.48 13.52
N HIS A 931 5.55 -41.77 13.84
CA HIS A 931 5.96 -42.84 12.93
C HIS A 931 4.80 -43.38 12.09
N ALA A 932 3.55 -43.06 12.46
CA ALA A 932 2.39 -43.45 11.67
C ALA A 932 2.43 -42.74 10.31
N THR A 933 2.19 -43.49 9.25
CA THR A 933 2.14 -42.97 7.88
C THR A 933 0.73 -42.70 7.40
N TYR A 934 -0.30 -43.06 8.16
CA TYR A 934 -1.68 -42.71 7.88
C TYR A 934 -2.55 -42.78 9.13
N ALA A 935 -3.71 -42.12 9.09
CA ALA A 935 -4.84 -42.29 9.99
C ALA A 935 -6.14 -42.22 9.19
N ASN A 936 -7.14 -43.02 9.56
CA ASN A 936 -8.46 -43.01 8.93
C ASN A 936 -9.56 -43.32 9.96
N ASN A 937 -9.65 -42.47 10.98
CA ASN A 937 -10.53 -42.65 12.14
C ASN A 937 -11.86 -41.86 12.02
N GLY A 938 -12.21 -41.39 10.82
CA GLY A 938 -13.39 -40.56 10.56
C GLY A 938 -13.06 -39.32 9.74
N LEU A 939 -14.02 -38.40 9.61
CA LEU A 939 -13.87 -37.18 8.82
C LEU A 939 -13.04 -36.11 9.55
N ASN A 940 -12.39 -35.25 8.78
CA ASN A 940 -11.65 -34.08 9.28
C ASN A 940 -12.52 -32.85 9.54
N TRP A 941 -13.81 -32.98 9.32
CA TRP A 941 -14.84 -31.99 9.60
C TRP A 941 -15.99 -32.72 10.27
N ASN A 942 -16.81 -31.96 10.96
CA ASN A 942 -17.89 -32.57 11.69
C ASN A 942 -19.04 -32.96 10.75
N ARG A 943 -19.68 -34.10 11.00
CA ARG A 943 -20.79 -34.59 10.19
C ARG A 943 -22.11 -34.22 10.83
N ILE A 944 -22.96 -33.52 10.06
CA ILE A 944 -24.34 -33.30 10.47
C ILE A 944 -25.14 -34.58 10.23
N THR A 945 -25.76 -35.12 11.29
CA THR A 945 -26.52 -36.39 11.27
C THR A 945 -28.02 -36.19 11.32
N ASN A 946 -28.48 -35.08 11.88
CA ASN A 946 -29.88 -34.71 11.88
C ASN A 946 -30.03 -33.19 11.72
N ALA A 947 -31.10 -32.76 11.06
CA ALA A 947 -31.43 -31.35 10.88
C ALA A 947 -32.95 -31.16 11.04
N ILE A 948 -33.34 -30.46 12.11
CA ILE A 948 -34.75 -30.18 12.43
C ILE A 948 -35.00 -28.69 12.23
N ASN A 949 -35.92 -28.34 11.33
CA ASN A 949 -36.35 -26.96 11.16
C ASN A 949 -37.09 -26.47 12.42
N ILE A 950 -36.75 -25.27 12.88
CA ILE A 950 -37.48 -24.59 13.95
C ILE A 950 -38.58 -23.76 13.33
N HIS A 951 -39.82 -24.23 13.48
CA HIS A 951 -41.02 -23.55 13.02
C HIS A 951 -41.79 -22.92 14.19
N GLY A 952 -42.61 -21.92 13.87
CA GLY A 952 -43.51 -21.29 14.83
C GLY A 952 -43.41 -19.76 14.79
N PRO A 953 -44.34 -19.09 15.49
CA PRO A 953 -44.36 -17.65 15.53
C PRO A 953 -43.18 -17.13 16.38
N TRP A 954 -42.44 -16.17 15.82
CA TRP A 954 -41.31 -15.52 16.48
C TRP A 954 -41.78 -14.21 17.10
N LYS A 955 -41.50 -14.01 18.38
CA LYS A 955 -41.69 -12.70 19.02
C LYS A 955 -40.46 -11.84 18.75
N VAL A 956 -40.62 -10.75 18.02
CA VAL A 956 -39.54 -9.88 17.58
C VAL A 956 -39.64 -8.53 18.28
N LYS A 957 -38.57 -8.13 18.98
CA LYS A 957 -38.46 -6.83 19.63
C LYS A 957 -37.39 -5.98 18.96
N PHE A 958 -37.81 -4.88 18.36
CA PHE A 958 -36.93 -3.85 17.82
C PHE A 958 -36.58 -2.82 18.90
N ASN A 959 -35.58 -1.98 18.63
CA ASN A 959 -35.21 -0.90 19.53
C ASN A 959 -35.83 0.43 19.06
N PRO A 960 -36.75 1.04 19.84
CA PRO A 960 -37.38 2.30 19.47
C PRO A 960 -36.42 3.48 19.33
N LYS A 961 -35.25 3.42 20.00
CA LYS A 961 -34.20 4.44 19.86
C LYS A 961 -33.68 4.54 18.42
N TYR A 962 -33.78 3.47 17.64
CA TYR A 962 -33.32 3.40 16.25
C TYR A 962 -34.49 3.44 15.24
N GLY A 963 -35.65 3.95 15.65
CA GLY A 963 -36.85 4.06 14.80
C GLY A 963 -37.66 2.78 14.69
N GLY A 964 -37.40 1.77 15.54
CA GLY A 964 -38.18 0.53 15.57
C GLY A 964 -39.51 0.65 16.36
N PRO A 965 -40.42 -0.31 16.18
CA PRO A 965 -41.69 -0.36 16.94
C PRO A 965 -41.51 -0.42 18.47
N LYS A 966 -42.37 0.27 19.22
CA LYS A 966 -42.36 0.30 20.71
C LYS A 966 -42.72 -1.05 21.34
N LYS A 967 -43.67 -1.76 20.75
CA LYS A 967 -44.14 -3.07 21.21
C LYS A 967 -43.45 -4.18 20.41
N ALA A 968 -43.28 -5.34 21.02
CA ALA A 968 -42.83 -6.52 20.30
C ALA A 968 -43.91 -6.95 19.28
N ILE A 969 -43.48 -7.43 18.12
CA ILE A 969 -44.33 -7.87 17.02
C ILE A 969 -44.22 -9.39 16.92
N LEU A 970 -45.30 -10.04 16.52
CA LEU A 970 -45.31 -11.47 16.23
C LEU A 970 -45.07 -11.69 14.74
N PHE A 971 -44.00 -12.39 14.38
CA PHE A 971 -43.73 -12.83 13.01
C PHE A 971 -44.17 -14.29 12.87
N PRO A 972 -45.28 -14.59 12.16
CA PRO A 972 -45.72 -15.97 11.95
C PRO A 972 -44.68 -16.83 11.22
N LYS A 973 -43.88 -16.18 10.36
CA LYS A 973 -42.74 -16.76 9.64
C LYS A 973 -41.59 -15.75 9.63
N LEU A 974 -40.36 -16.26 9.56
CA LEU A 974 -39.17 -15.46 9.31
C LEU A 974 -39.23 -14.83 7.92
N GLN A 975 -38.78 -13.58 7.81
CA GLN A 975 -38.90 -12.77 6.60
C GLN A 975 -37.94 -11.57 6.65
N ASP A 976 -37.57 -11.08 5.47
CA ASP A 976 -36.81 -9.84 5.29
C ASP A 976 -37.64 -8.63 5.77
N TRP A 977 -37.03 -7.77 6.60
CA TRP A 977 -37.67 -6.57 7.14
C TRP A 977 -38.13 -5.61 6.04
N ARG A 978 -37.43 -5.55 4.90
CA ARG A 978 -37.78 -4.64 3.80
C ARG A 978 -39.14 -4.91 3.17
N ASN A 979 -39.63 -6.14 3.30
CA ASN A 979 -40.92 -6.56 2.75
C ASN A 979 -42.09 -6.18 3.66
N GLN A 980 -41.83 -5.57 4.83
CA GLN A 980 -42.88 -5.10 5.73
C GLN A 980 -43.51 -3.80 5.21
N ALA A 981 -44.83 -3.68 5.35
CA ALA A 981 -45.54 -2.45 5.01
C ALA A 981 -45.25 -1.31 6.01
N ASP A 982 -45.01 -1.64 7.29
CA ASP A 982 -44.69 -0.66 8.32
C ASP A 982 -43.27 -0.06 8.09
N PRO A 983 -43.17 1.26 7.86
CA PRO A 983 -41.89 1.95 7.65
C PRO A 983 -40.90 1.78 8.81
N ALA A 984 -41.38 1.58 10.04
CA ALA A 984 -40.54 1.37 11.22
C ALA A 984 -39.78 0.03 11.18
N LEU A 985 -40.27 -0.96 10.41
CA LEU A 985 -39.56 -2.20 10.13
C LEU A 985 -38.79 -2.12 8.82
N LYS A 986 -39.43 -1.63 7.74
CA LYS A 986 -38.83 -1.55 6.40
C LYS A 986 -37.49 -0.83 6.37
N TYR A 987 -37.40 0.28 7.10
CA TYR A 987 -36.22 1.13 7.18
C TYR A 987 -35.44 0.95 8.49
N TYR A 988 -35.64 -0.15 9.22
CA TYR A 988 -34.93 -0.36 10.47
C TYR A 988 -33.43 -0.63 10.22
N SER A 989 -32.58 0.06 10.98
CA SER A 989 -31.17 -0.30 11.14
C SER A 989 -30.81 -0.39 12.61
N GLY A 990 -30.20 -1.50 13.01
CA GLY A 990 -29.85 -1.79 14.40
C GLY A 990 -30.16 -3.24 14.76
N THR A 991 -30.28 -3.52 16.06
CA THR A 991 -30.50 -4.88 16.54
C THR A 991 -31.99 -5.17 16.78
N ALA A 992 -32.51 -6.28 16.24
CA ALA A 992 -33.81 -6.85 16.58
C ALA A 992 -33.63 -8.20 17.29
N ILE A 993 -34.40 -8.42 18.36
CA ILE A 993 -34.31 -9.64 19.18
C ILE A 993 -35.49 -10.54 18.85
N TYR A 994 -35.21 -11.69 18.25
CA TYR A 994 -36.15 -12.76 17.96
C TYR A 994 -36.20 -13.74 19.13
N THR A 995 -37.39 -14.10 19.59
CA THR A 995 -37.60 -15.06 20.67
C THR A 995 -38.54 -16.18 20.24
N ILE A 996 -38.16 -17.42 20.52
CA ILE A 996 -39.00 -18.60 20.38
C ILE A 996 -38.77 -19.57 21.55
N ASN A 997 -39.77 -20.40 21.86
CA ASN A 997 -39.61 -21.52 22.77
C ASN A 997 -39.53 -22.83 21.97
N LEU A 998 -38.45 -23.58 22.17
CA LEU A 998 -38.22 -24.88 21.53
C LEU A 998 -38.36 -25.99 22.57
N LYS A 999 -39.24 -26.97 22.32
CA LYS A 999 -39.29 -28.20 23.12
C LYS A 999 -38.29 -29.20 22.55
N TRP A 1000 -37.29 -29.58 23.34
CA TRP A 1000 -36.24 -30.52 22.96
C TRP A 1000 -36.25 -31.75 23.87
N ASN A 1001 -36.08 -32.95 23.31
CA ASN A 1001 -36.07 -34.20 24.08
C ASN A 1001 -34.71 -34.88 23.97
N LYS A 1002 -33.98 -34.93 25.08
CA LYS A 1002 -32.62 -35.51 25.16
C LYS A 1002 -32.61 -37.02 24.86
N ASN A 1003 -33.69 -37.74 25.14
CA ASN A 1003 -33.76 -39.20 24.97
C ASN A 1003 -33.84 -39.65 23.49
N LYS A 1004 -33.98 -38.71 22.54
CA LYS A 1004 -33.95 -38.99 21.10
C LYS A 1004 -32.58 -38.78 20.44
N THR A 1005 -31.57 -38.33 21.18
CA THR A 1005 -30.22 -38.03 20.67
C THR A 1005 -29.16 -38.54 21.63
N SER A 1006 -28.45 -39.61 21.28
CA SER A 1006 -27.26 -40.06 21.99
C SER A 1006 -26.15 -39.01 21.87
N LEU A 1007 -25.91 -38.24 22.94
CA LEU A 1007 -24.78 -37.31 23.19
C LEU A 1007 -24.10 -36.60 21.98
N SER A 1008 -24.85 -36.22 20.94
CA SER A 1008 -24.35 -35.45 19.80
C SER A 1008 -24.26 -33.96 20.10
N HIS A 1009 -23.25 -33.27 19.54
CA HIS A 1009 -23.14 -31.82 19.59
C HIS A 1009 -24.37 -31.18 18.93
N GLN A 1010 -24.94 -30.15 19.56
CA GLN A 1010 -26.13 -29.48 19.07
C GLN A 1010 -25.78 -28.07 18.61
N TRP A 1011 -26.13 -27.77 17.36
CA TRP A 1011 -25.89 -26.49 16.73
C TRP A 1011 -27.19 -25.80 16.37
N LEU A 1012 -27.24 -24.48 16.54
CA LEU A 1012 -28.28 -23.65 15.98
C LEU A 1012 -27.76 -23.04 14.69
N ASP A 1013 -28.23 -23.53 13.55
CA ASP A 1013 -27.99 -22.96 12.23
C ASP A 1013 -29.08 -21.92 11.94
N LEU A 1014 -28.67 -20.71 11.59
CA LEU A 1014 -29.56 -19.57 11.40
C LEU A 1014 -30.06 -19.44 9.95
N GLY A 1015 -29.53 -20.25 9.03
CA GLY A 1015 -29.76 -20.09 7.59
C GLY A 1015 -29.28 -18.73 7.11
N LYS A 1016 -30.13 -18.00 6.39
CA LYS A 1016 -29.82 -16.64 5.94
C LYS A 1016 -30.02 -15.61 7.05
N VAL A 1017 -28.97 -14.85 7.32
CA VAL A 1017 -28.92 -13.75 8.28
C VAL A 1017 -28.30 -12.54 7.59
N ASP A 1018 -28.97 -11.39 7.66
CA ASP A 1018 -28.44 -10.11 7.18
C ASP A 1018 -28.42 -9.12 8.36
N ASP A 1019 -27.29 -8.88 9.03
CA ASP A 1019 -25.92 -9.28 8.64
C ASP A 1019 -25.18 -10.13 9.71
N ILE A 1020 -25.47 -9.90 10.99
CA ILE A 1020 -24.77 -10.57 12.11
C ILE A 1020 -25.74 -10.92 13.24
N ALA A 1021 -25.58 -12.09 13.85
CA ALA A 1021 -26.51 -12.59 14.88
C ALA A 1021 -25.79 -13.08 16.14
N LYS A 1022 -26.21 -12.55 17.30
CA LYS A 1022 -25.82 -13.07 18.62
C LYS A 1022 -26.91 -14.02 19.12
N VAL A 1023 -26.52 -15.19 19.60
CA VAL A 1023 -27.46 -16.22 20.09
C VAL A 1023 -27.31 -16.42 21.58
N THR A 1024 -28.45 -16.47 22.27
CA THR A 1024 -28.58 -16.80 23.69
C THR A 1024 -29.62 -17.89 23.84
N VAL A 1025 -29.30 -18.96 24.58
CA VAL A 1025 -30.24 -20.05 24.90
C VAL A 1025 -30.34 -20.18 26.41
N ASN A 1026 -31.56 -20.12 26.95
CA ASN A 1026 -31.82 -20.16 28.39
C ASN A 1026 -30.98 -19.16 29.22
N GLY A 1027 -30.69 -17.98 28.66
CA GLY A 1027 -29.84 -16.96 29.28
C GLY A 1027 -28.33 -17.15 29.07
N VAL A 1028 -27.88 -18.27 28.51
CA VAL A 1028 -26.47 -18.56 28.22
C VAL A 1028 -26.10 -18.04 26.83
N HIS A 1029 -25.02 -17.25 26.73
CA HIS A 1029 -24.49 -16.77 25.45
C HIS A 1029 -23.76 -17.90 24.70
N CYS A 1030 -24.27 -18.24 23.51
CA CYS A 1030 -23.75 -19.36 22.70
C CYS A 1030 -22.76 -18.92 21.61
N GLY A 1031 -22.64 -17.62 21.35
CA GLY A 1031 -21.73 -17.07 20.35
C GLY A 1031 -22.39 -16.06 19.42
N VAL A 1032 -21.60 -15.62 18.44
CA VAL A 1032 -22.01 -14.68 17.40
C VAL A 1032 -21.72 -15.29 16.03
N ALA A 1033 -22.75 -15.46 15.22
CA ALA A 1033 -22.66 -15.85 13.81
C ALA A 1033 -22.51 -14.58 12.96
N TRP A 1034 -21.30 -14.36 12.44
CA TRP A 1034 -20.92 -13.15 11.68
C TRP A 1034 -20.34 -13.46 10.30
N THR A 1035 -20.12 -14.73 10.00
CA THR A 1035 -19.59 -15.25 8.75
C THR A 1035 -20.12 -16.66 8.54
N ALA A 1036 -19.98 -17.20 7.34
CA ALA A 1036 -20.40 -18.56 7.04
C ALA A 1036 -19.52 -19.60 7.76
N PRO A 1037 -20.10 -20.72 8.21
CA PRO A 1037 -21.53 -20.99 8.28
C PRO A 1037 -22.17 -20.20 9.42
N TYR A 1038 -23.38 -19.65 9.21
CA TYR A 1038 -24.08 -18.84 10.21
C TYR A 1038 -24.71 -19.72 11.31
N ARG A 1039 -23.87 -20.42 12.08
CA ARG A 1039 -24.27 -21.34 13.14
C ARG A 1039 -23.46 -21.15 14.42
N VAL A 1040 -24.05 -21.53 15.55
CA VAL A 1040 -23.40 -21.52 16.86
C VAL A 1040 -23.64 -22.81 17.63
N ASP A 1041 -22.69 -23.18 18.48
CA ASP A 1041 -22.79 -24.36 19.35
C ASP A 1041 -23.69 -24.02 20.55
N ILE A 1042 -24.81 -24.72 20.70
CA ILE A 1042 -25.76 -24.54 21.80
C ILE A 1042 -25.77 -25.71 22.77
N THR A 1043 -24.88 -26.69 22.60
CA THR A 1043 -24.87 -27.97 23.33
C THR A 1043 -24.94 -27.77 24.84
N LYS A 1044 -24.12 -26.86 25.37
CA LYS A 1044 -24.02 -26.60 26.83
C LYS A 1044 -25.20 -25.79 27.39
N ALA A 1045 -25.97 -25.13 26.53
CA ALA A 1045 -27.06 -24.25 26.94
C ALA A 1045 -28.44 -24.93 26.85
N LEU A 1046 -28.53 -26.02 26.08
CA LEU A 1046 -29.77 -26.74 25.82
C LEU A 1046 -30.12 -27.65 27.02
N LYS A 1047 -31.40 -27.68 27.41
CA LYS A 1047 -31.94 -28.55 28.47
C LYS A 1047 -33.10 -29.38 27.96
N ASN A 1048 -33.36 -30.53 28.59
CA ASN A 1048 -34.53 -31.34 28.26
C ASN A 1048 -35.82 -30.54 28.53
N GLY A 1049 -36.82 -30.68 27.66
CA GLY A 1049 -38.06 -29.90 27.72
C GLY A 1049 -37.95 -28.54 27.02
N ASN A 1050 -38.54 -27.50 27.62
CA ASN A 1050 -38.66 -26.19 27.00
C ASN A 1050 -37.37 -25.37 27.10
N ASN A 1051 -36.94 -24.82 25.97
CA ASN A 1051 -35.77 -23.97 25.83
C ASN A 1051 -36.17 -22.61 25.26
N LYS A 1052 -35.80 -21.53 25.92
CA LYS A 1052 -35.99 -20.18 25.39
C LYS A 1052 -34.78 -19.83 24.53
N ILE A 1053 -35.01 -19.57 23.25
CA ILE A 1053 -33.99 -19.16 22.29
C ILE A 1053 -34.18 -17.68 21.97
N GLU A 1054 -33.13 -16.90 22.12
CA GLU A 1054 -33.08 -15.49 21.77
C GLU A 1054 -31.98 -15.24 20.72
N ILE A 1055 -32.35 -14.69 19.56
CA ILE A 1055 -31.44 -14.39 18.45
C ILE A 1055 -31.49 -12.89 18.21
N ALA A 1056 -30.42 -12.18 18.56
CA ALA A 1056 -30.28 -10.76 18.35
C ALA A 1056 -29.58 -10.51 17.00
N VAL A 1057 -30.36 -10.19 15.97
CA VAL A 1057 -29.86 -9.91 14.61
C VAL A 1057 -29.65 -8.42 14.42
N THR A 1058 -28.51 -8.06 13.85
CA THR A 1058 -28.11 -6.68 13.57
C THR A 1058 -27.73 -6.53 12.11
N ASN A 1059 -28.31 -5.56 11.42
CA ASN A 1059 -27.95 -5.18 10.05
C ASN A 1059 -27.09 -3.90 10.06
N THR A 1060 -26.79 -3.38 8.88
CA THR A 1060 -26.05 -2.12 8.65
C THR A 1060 -26.94 -0.86 8.68
N TRP A 1061 -26.32 0.33 8.63
CA TRP A 1061 -26.99 1.64 8.74
C TRP A 1061 -27.80 2.08 7.49
N ILE A 1062 -27.53 1.50 6.32
CA ILE A 1062 -28.07 1.98 5.04
C ILE A 1062 -29.60 2.10 5.02
N ASN A 1063 -30.33 1.14 5.58
CA ASN A 1063 -31.81 1.16 5.55
C ASN A 1063 -32.40 2.34 6.31
N ARG A 1064 -31.86 2.64 7.49
CA ARG A 1064 -32.30 3.78 8.30
C ARG A 1064 -31.88 5.11 7.70
N LEU A 1065 -30.69 5.18 7.08
CA LEU A 1065 -30.24 6.36 6.36
C LEU A 1065 -31.17 6.69 5.17
N ILE A 1066 -31.58 5.67 4.40
CA ILE A 1066 -32.57 5.82 3.33
C ILE A 1066 -33.92 6.26 3.91
N GLY A 1067 -34.40 5.61 4.98
CA GLY A 1067 -35.68 5.98 5.58
C GLY A 1067 -35.71 7.40 6.14
N ASP A 1068 -34.60 7.86 6.72
CA ASP A 1068 -34.48 9.19 7.30
C ASP A 1068 -34.32 10.29 6.25
N SER A 1069 -33.78 9.99 5.06
CA SER A 1069 -33.70 10.97 3.98
C SER A 1069 -35.09 11.43 3.51
N LEU A 1070 -36.11 10.58 3.69
CA LEU A 1070 -37.51 10.87 3.39
C LEU A 1070 -38.20 11.74 4.45
N LEU A 1071 -37.53 12.01 5.58
CA LEU A 1071 -38.09 12.75 6.71
C LEU A 1071 -37.46 14.14 6.85
N PRO A 1072 -38.20 15.12 7.39
CA PRO A 1072 -37.63 16.39 7.85
C PRO A 1072 -36.52 16.17 8.87
N ALA A 1073 -35.48 17.01 8.87
CA ALA A 1073 -34.28 16.83 9.72
C ALA A 1073 -34.59 16.63 11.21
N LYS A 1074 -35.61 17.31 11.75
CA LYS A 1074 -36.03 17.20 13.16
C LYS A 1074 -36.67 15.85 13.53
N GLN A 1075 -37.10 15.07 12.54
CA GLN A 1075 -37.74 13.76 12.72
C GLN A 1075 -36.77 12.59 12.45
N ARG A 1076 -35.54 12.87 12.00
CA ARG A 1076 -34.54 11.85 11.69
C ARG A 1076 -33.99 11.24 12.98
N VAL A 1077 -33.73 9.94 12.93
CA VAL A 1077 -33.07 9.18 14.00
C VAL A 1077 -31.55 9.33 13.87
N THR A 1078 -31.07 9.39 12.64
CA THR A 1078 -29.67 9.46 12.28
C THR A 1078 -29.16 10.90 12.25
N TYR A 1079 -27.88 11.05 12.56
CA TYR A 1079 -27.13 12.28 12.48
C TYR A 1079 -25.76 11.98 11.86
N LEU A 1080 -25.44 12.71 10.79
CA LEU A 1080 -24.15 12.67 10.12
C LEU A 1080 -23.65 14.10 9.93
N VAL A 1081 -22.35 14.30 10.13
CA VAL A 1081 -21.70 15.57 9.79
C VAL A 1081 -21.52 15.70 8.28
N ASN A 1082 -21.14 14.61 7.62
CA ASN A 1082 -20.97 14.55 6.17
C ASN A 1082 -22.16 13.81 5.55
N PRO A 1083 -22.79 14.33 4.47
CA PRO A 1083 -23.89 13.64 3.81
C PRO A 1083 -23.44 12.30 3.21
N VAL A 1084 -24.35 11.34 3.17
CA VAL A 1084 -24.09 10.05 2.51
C VAL A 1084 -23.94 10.26 1.00
N TYR A 1085 -22.85 9.73 0.44
CA TYR A 1085 -22.58 9.85 -0.99
C TYR A 1085 -23.70 9.20 -1.83
N ARG A 1086 -24.32 9.98 -2.73
CA ARG A 1086 -25.39 9.55 -3.66
C ARG A 1086 -26.51 8.73 -3.00
N LEU A 1087 -26.97 9.15 -1.82
CA LEU A 1087 -28.00 8.42 -1.06
C LEU A 1087 -29.30 8.19 -1.85
N ASN A 1088 -29.71 9.15 -2.69
CA ASN A 1088 -30.94 9.07 -3.48
C ASN A 1088 -30.94 7.91 -4.50
N ASP A 1089 -29.76 7.42 -4.87
CA ASP A 1089 -29.61 6.31 -5.82
C ASP A 1089 -29.58 4.95 -5.11
N LYS A 1090 -29.54 4.94 -3.77
CA LYS A 1090 -29.42 3.72 -2.96
C LYS A 1090 -30.79 3.12 -2.66
N THR A 1091 -30.84 1.79 -2.66
CA THR A 1091 -32.02 1.01 -2.26
C THR A 1091 -31.76 0.27 -0.96
N THR A 1092 -32.83 0.02 -0.21
CA THR A 1092 -32.75 -0.75 1.05
C THR A 1092 -32.13 -2.14 0.81
N LYS A 1093 -31.26 -2.59 1.71
CA LYS A 1093 -30.57 -3.90 1.71
C LYS A 1093 -31.29 -4.92 2.59
N GLU A 1094 -31.13 -6.20 2.26
CA GLU A 1094 -31.70 -7.32 3.02
C GLU A 1094 -31.39 -7.15 4.51
N ALA A 1095 -32.35 -7.47 5.37
CA ALA A 1095 -32.17 -7.31 6.79
C ALA A 1095 -33.00 -8.30 7.61
N GLY A 1096 -32.37 -8.83 8.67
CA GLY A 1096 -33.01 -9.64 9.69
C GLY A 1096 -32.69 -11.12 9.64
N LEU A 1097 -33.41 -11.87 10.47
CA LEU A 1097 -33.37 -13.33 10.47
C LEU A 1097 -34.32 -13.84 9.38
N ILE A 1098 -33.76 -14.25 8.24
CA ILE A 1098 -34.53 -14.72 7.09
C ILE A 1098 -34.71 -16.25 7.16
N GLY A 1099 -33.70 -16.97 7.67
CA GLY A 1099 -33.80 -18.40 7.93
C GLY A 1099 -33.57 -19.27 6.68
N PRO A 1100 -34.07 -20.52 6.68
CA PRO A 1100 -34.72 -21.19 7.81
C PRO A 1100 -33.73 -21.45 8.96
N VAL A 1101 -34.21 -21.36 10.21
CA VAL A 1101 -33.43 -21.73 11.40
C VAL A 1101 -33.57 -23.22 11.64
N LYS A 1102 -32.47 -23.91 11.92
CA LYS A 1102 -32.42 -25.35 12.14
C LYS A 1102 -31.67 -25.70 13.43
N LEU A 1103 -32.16 -26.71 14.13
CA LEU A 1103 -31.39 -27.44 15.12
C LEU A 1103 -30.66 -28.57 14.41
N LEU A 1104 -29.33 -28.54 14.41
CA LEU A 1104 -28.51 -29.58 13.82
C LEU A 1104 -27.91 -30.45 14.92
N SER A 1105 -27.93 -31.76 14.73
CA SER A 1105 -27.16 -32.71 15.53
C SER A 1105 -25.90 -33.11 14.77
N GLU A 1106 -24.78 -33.09 15.47
CA GLU A 1106 -23.45 -33.32 14.96
C GLU A 1106 -22.80 -34.49 15.72
N GLU A 1107 -22.27 -35.46 14.96
CA GLU A 1107 -21.43 -36.55 15.48
C GLU A 1107 -19.94 -36.21 15.44
#